data_AF-A0A848N5E2-F1
#
_entry.id   AF-A0A848N5E2-F1
#
_cell.length_a   1.000
_cell.length_b   1.000
_cell.length_c   1.000
_cell.angle_alpha   90.00
_cell.angle_beta   90.00
_cell.angle_gamma   90.00
#
_symmetry.space_group_name_H-M   'P 1'
#
loop_
_entity.id
_entity.type
_entity.pdbx_description
1 polymer ?
#
loop_
_entity_poly.entity_id
_entity_poly.type
_entity_poly.pdbx_seq_one_letter_code
_entity_poly.pdbx_strand_id
1 'polypeptide(L)'
;MSNGLHLKLDNKTTDGAEFSQGVLTLKKAGSFTVQIKEYLELLQRKSKLNPSQKKELVEIAASIAKFEKTDWVWNTVRSLHSTNYTKNNFVQRESIANGKQFNFPKVLEGGGYCYVEAFFEGESPIGSIPNGMLVRAMGIPRLIRIEWTDMQYNPITSTKIAFGSHLLLHIYTEGMYGQEILVGLRDINGIDDDLNIGNSSYFEREVQTYPVKPFEQQKGGVSGSLGKGNNKESATSVQKAEIEVGIDYAWLFAGENLEIQVKVLQKDTRNTLGTGDSKNILNVADKGGKKFSHTQEITNMPVVVGEIDTVAKPPKKPINFTFGVFIDGTLNNMYNTELRQMAEGKNPANTTGFAMSQSEAAKLFSTLKEKDNSYDNDLSNPAILYKNYKDDDTSKVFKVYTDGMGTNTSPAIPEKTDTNPNPVRNTNLNKEDYKKDDLMFGPAFGQGSAGIMDRVKKSIEDVVSIIKAQKIKKNEYCVGTITFDVFGFSRGAASARHFVHVVTHGPYVAKMGLVYAVEDLQNNSLPLSYKNKLMPQFGVLGQLLTEAGLMDETLTKVDVRFVGIYDTVPHHGFVQHNDAKDLGLDNVNRANYVVHMVAADEHRANFSLVDISTVAKVPADSKKKGGTELSFPGVHCDVGGAYEEGRIDNPLRIDADTSEEALKPLRNELIQQGWFKNDEIKIILNPLLKLSSGVNRFRLEGKRKLSNQYSYIPLHHMAEFCNKRDVPIKQSSLYEFKYFKPNFIDNLPNVEYKNVAFLEEIKTKLENYCFNGGTPLSFEKDPKAVSFLRNHYLHWNSTYGEEGMDVGIQTNYPNKVDGKRQRKVR
;
A
#
# COMPACT_ATOMS: atom_id res chain seq x y z
N MET A 1 39.95 0.73 46.57
CA MET A 1 39.22 2.02 46.57
C MET A 1 38.18 1.90 45.49
N SER A 2 36.90 2.14 45.79
CA SER A 2 35.79 1.78 44.91
C SER A 2 35.85 2.55 43.58
N ASN A 3 35.37 1.92 42.51
CA ASN A 3 35.11 2.56 41.22
C ASN A 3 33.89 3.52 41.36
N GLY A 4 33.96 4.52 42.26
CA GLY A 4 32.89 5.49 42.57
C GLY A 4 31.91 5.06 43.67
N LEU A 5 30.87 5.90 43.88
CA LEU A 5 29.76 5.66 44.81
C LEU A 5 28.62 4.94 44.09
N HIS A 6 27.93 4.02 44.77
CA HIS A 6 26.81 3.27 44.19
C HIS A 6 25.49 3.75 44.78
N LEU A 7 24.52 4.03 43.90
CA LEU A 7 23.19 4.42 44.34
C LEU A 7 22.29 3.22 44.63
N LYS A 8 21.43 3.39 45.63
CA LYS A 8 20.37 2.46 46.00
C LYS A 8 19.07 3.24 46.16
N LEU A 9 17.97 2.74 45.59
CA LEU A 9 16.64 3.33 45.75
C LEU A 9 16.12 3.15 47.18
N ASP A 10 15.44 4.18 47.73
CA ASP A 10 14.61 4.02 48.92
C ASP A 10 13.17 3.62 48.54
N ASN A 11 12.89 2.33 48.68
CA ASN A 11 11.60 1.71 48.35
C ASN A 11 10.39 2.33 49.08
N LYS A 12 10.59 3.10 50.16
CA LYS A 12 9.48 3.76 50.88
C LYS A 12 8.92 4.97 50.12
N THR A 13 9.65 5.51 49.16
CA THR A 13 9.31 6.76 48.45
C THR A 13 8.87 6.56 47.00
N THR A 14 8.79 5.30 46.54
CA THR A 14 8.63 4.96 45.11
C THR A 14 7.47 3.99 44.87
N ASP A 15 6.37 4.16 45.58
CA ASP A 15 5.19 3.29 45.47
C ASP A 15 4.64 3.27 44.03
N GLY A 16 4.62 2.07 43.43
CA GLY A 16 4.19 1.84 42.05
C GLY A 16 5.19 2.21 40.94
N ALA A 17 6.45 2.54 41.26
CA ALA A 17 7.51 2.74 40.26
C ALA A 17 8.20 1.42 39.87
N GLU A 18 8.71 1.34 38.65
CA GLU A 18 9.45 0.17 38.15
C GLU A 18 10.94 0.49 38.04
N PHE A 19 11.81 -0.40 38.52
CA PHE A 19 13.26 -0.25 38.36
C PHE A 19 13.82 -1.46 37.61
N SER A 20 14.35 -1.24 36.41
CA SER A 20 14.99 -2.30 35.60
C SER A 20 16.19 -1.76 34.83
N GLN A 21 17.25 -2.55 34.74
CA GLN A 21 18.47 -2.21 33.97
C GLN A 21 19.05 -0.80 34.27
N GLY A 22 18.94 -0.34 35.53
CA GLY A 22 19.44 0.98 35.95
C GLY A 22 18.53 2.17 35.63
N VAL A 23 17.29 1.91 35.17
CA VAL A 23 16.26 2.92 34.88
C VAL A 23 15.13 2.82 35.90
N LEU A 24 14.89 3.91 36.64
CA LEU A 24 13.69 4.14 37.45
C LEU A 24 12.59 4.78 36.59
N THR A 25 11.48 4.07 36.43
CA THR A 25 10.28 4.56 35.73
C THR A 25 9.19 4.88 36.74
N LEU A 26 8.92 6.17 36.92
CA LEU A 26 7.82 6.68 37.72
C LEU A 26 6.52 6.69 36.91
N LYS A 27 5.38 6.37 37.55
CA LYS A 27 4.06 6.45 36.90
C LYS A 27 3.68 7.87 36.45
N LYS A 28 4.10 8.88 37.22
CA LYS A 28 3.90 10.31 36.95
C LYS A 28 5.05 11.10 37.57
N ALA A 29 5.20 12.37 37.19
CA ALA A 29 6.21 13.23 37.80
C ALA A 29 5.98 13.36 39.32
N GLY A 30 7.06 13.30 40.09
CA GLY A 30 6.99 13.27 41.54
C GLY A 30 8.35 13.10 42.21
N SER A 31 8.33 13.01 43.54
CA SER A 31 9.52 12.86 44.36
C SER A 31 10.02 11.41 44.39
N PHE A 32 11.33 11.22 44.43
CA PHE A 32 11.96 9.94 44.72
C PHE A 32 13.22 10.15 45.55
N THR A 33 13.57 9.18 46.39
CA THR A 33 14.74 9.26 47.26
C THR A 33 15.77 8.20 46.91
N VAL A 34 17.03 8.61 46.84
CA VAL A 34 18.18 7.73 46.61
C VAL A 34 19.13 7.77 47.81
N GLN A 35 19.73 6.63 48.10
CA GLN A 35 20.71 6.44 49.17
C GLN A 35 22.03 5.98 48.56
N ILE A 36 23.14 6.22 49.26
CA ILE A 36 24.46 5.77 48.84
C ILE A 36 24.78 4.46 49.55
N LYS A 37 25.05 3.40 48.78
CA LYS A 37 25.21 2.03 49.28
C LYS A 37 26.36 1.94 50.29
N GLU A 38 27.51 2.53 49.98
CA GLU A 38 28.70 2.54 50.83
C GLU A 38 28.44 3.22 52.18
N TYR A 39 27.62 4.28 52.19
CA TYR A 39 27.22 4.96 53.42
C TYR A 39 26.37 4.05 54.32
N LEU A 40 25.40 3.33 53.74
CA LEU A 40 24.55 2.39 54.48
C LEU A 40 25.36 1.22 55.05
N GLU A 41 26.33 0.69 54.29
CA GLU A 41 27.22 -0.38 54.73
C GLU A 41 28.10 0.06 55.92
N LEU A 42 28.61 1.30 55.89
CA LEU A 42 29.36 1.87 57.01
C LEU A 42 28.49 2.05 58.26
N LEU A 43 27.24 2.49 58.12
CA LEU A 43 26.30 2.58 59.25
C LEU A 43 25.98 1.20 59.84
N GLN A 44 25.77 0.19 58.99
CA GLN A 44 25.52 -1.19 59.43
C GLN A 44 26.76 -1.81 60.10
N ARG A 45 27.97 -1.50 59.61
CA ARG A 45 29.20 -1.95 60.26
C ARG A 45 29.37 -1.27 61.62
N LYS A 46 29.13 0.04 61.70
CA LYS A 46 29.15 0.80 62.96
C LYS A 46 28.20 0.22 64.00
N SER A 47 26.99 -0.18 63.60
CA SER A 47 25.97 -0.72 64.52
C SER A 47 26.31 -2.11 65.08
N LYS A 48 27.26 -2.83 64.45
CA LYS A 48 27.72 -4.16 64.89
C LYS A 48 28.97 -4.10 65.78
N LEU A 49 29.58 -2.94 65.95
CA LEU A 49 30.81 -2.78 66.74
C LEU A 49 30.49 -2.54 68.21
N ASN A 50 31.29 -3.16 69.08
CA ASN A 50 31.20 -2.99 70.51
C ASN A 50 31.96 -1.73 70.97
N PRO A 51 31.55 -1.08 72.08
CA PRO A 51 32.23 0.11 72.63
C PRO A 51 33.71 -0.10 72.98
N SER A 52 34.17 -1.35 73.14
CA SER A 52 35.58 -1.70 73.38
C SER A 52 36.46 -1.57 72.12
N GLN A 53 35.88 -1.57 70.91
CA GLN A 53 36.59 -1.46 69.64
C GLN A 53 36.82 0.01 69.23
N LYS A 54 37.39 0.82 70.15
CA LYS A 54 37.51 2.28 69.99
C LYS A 54 38.20 2.73 68.70
N LYS A 55 39.27 2.03 68.27
CA LYS A 55 40.01 2.38 67.05
C LYS A 55 39.15 2.25 65.79
N GLU A 56 38.42 1.14 65.66
CA GLU A 56 37.55 0.87 64.51
C GLU A 56 36.33 1.80 64.48
N LEU A 57 35.78 2.15 65.64
CA LEU A 57 34.70 3.13 65.77
C LEU A 57 35.11 4.53 65.28
N VAL A 58 36.35 4.97 65.58
CA VAL A 58 36.89 6.27 65.12
C VAL A 58 37.12 6.25 63.61
N GLU A 59 37.70 5.16 63.07
CA GLU A 59 37.95 5.01 61.63
C GLU A 59 36.65 5.00 60.81
N ILE A 60 35.62 4.30 61.28
CA ILE A 60 34.29 4.30 60.62
C ILE A 60 33.61 5.66 60.75
N ALA A 61 33.69 6.33 61.90
CA ALA A 61 33.12 7.67 62.07
C ALA A 61 33.77 8.69 61.13
N ALA A 62 35.09 8.64 60.97
CA ALA A 62 35.82 9.48 60.01
C ALA A 62 35.42 9.16 58.56
N SER A 63 35.18 7.88 58.24
CA SER A 63 34.72 7.46 56.90
C SER A 63 33.30 7.95 56.61
N ILE A 64 32.39 7.90 57.58
CA ILE A 64 31.02 8.42 57.50
C ILE A 64 31.03 9.94 57.28
N ALA A 65 31.89 10.68 57.99
CA ALA A 65 31.98 12.14 57.86
C ALA A 65 32.36 12.61 56.45
N LYS A 66 33.08 11.79 55.67
CA LYS A 66 33.41 12.14 54.26
C LYS A 66 32.17 12.35 53.39
N PHE A 67 31.07 11.67 53.69
CA PHE A 67 29.86 11.77 52.90
C PHE A 67 29.09 13.09 53.10
N GLU A 68 29.44 13.90 54.09
CA GLU A 68 28.92 15.28 54.22
C GLU A 68 29.39 16.17 53.05
N LYS A 69 30.47 15.78 52.36
CA LYS A 69 31.03 16.47 51.19
C LYS A 69 30.72 15.74 49.89
N THR A 70 29.47 15.34 49.71
CA THR A 70 28.99 14.68 48.48
C THR A 70 28.33 15.69 47.56
N ASP A 71 28.71 15.67 46.28
CA ASP A 71 28.08 16.43 45.19
C ASP A 71 27.22 15.49 44.32
N TRP A 72 26.27 16.07 43.56
CA TRP A 72 25.28 15.32 42.79
C TRP A 72 25.20 15.77 41.33
N VAL A 73 24.98 14.80 40.44
CA VAL A 73 24.49 15.01 39.06
C VAL A 73 22.97 14.94 39.08
N TRP A 74 22.29 15.88 38.42
CA TRP A 74 20.85 15.84 38.19
C TRP A 74 20.48 16.56 36.89
N ASN A 75 20.73 15.92 35.76
CA ASN A 75 20.61 16.58 34.45
C ASN A 75 19.74 15.77 33.51
N THR A 76 19.02 16.45 32.61
CA THR A 76 18.34 15.81 31.48
C THR A 76 19.37 15.18 30.54
N VAL A 77 19.13 13.96 30.09
CA VAL A 77 19.97 13.29 29.09
C VAL A 77 19.18 13.08 27.80
N ARG A 78 19.87 13.24 26.67
CA ARG A 78 19.29 13.08 25.33
C ARG A 78 19.28 11.65 24.81
N SER A 79 20.09 10.78 25.41
CA SER A 79 20.27 9.38 25.02
C SER A 79 20.73 8.56 26.24
N LEU A 80 20.42 7.26 26.23
CA LEU A 80 20.92 6.27 27.20
C LEU A 80 22.47 6.18 27.23
N HIS A 81 23.15 6.73 26.22
CA HIS A 81 24.61 6.67 26.04
C HIS A 81 25.33 8.00 26.24
N SER A 82 24.68 9.04 26.80
CA SER A 82 25.35 10.31 27.06
C SER A 82 26.55 10.12 28.01
N THR A 83 27.68 10.78 27.74
CA THR A 83 28.94 10.61 28.50
C THR A 83 29.47 11.87 29.17
N ASN A 84 28.87 13.04 28.94
CA ASN A 84 29.31 14.32 29.52
C ASN A 84 28.45 14.71 30.73
N TYR A 85 28.81 14.21 31.90
CA TYR A 85 28.15 14.54 33.16
C TYR A 85 28.98 15.53 33.97
N THR A 86 28.36 16.63 34.40
CA THR A 86 29.00 17.62 35.27
C THR A 86 28.15 17.84 36.52
N LYS A 87 28.79 18.33 37.59
CA LYS A 87 28.12 18.78 38.81
C LYS A 87 26.92 19.68 38.47
N ASN A 88 25.76 19.39 39.06
CA ASN A 88 24.62 20.30 38.96
C ASN A 88 24.70 21.33 40.11
N ASN A 89 24.98 22.59 39.76
CA ASN A 89 25.12 23.68 40.74
C ASN A 89 23.80 24.10 41.41
N PHE A 90 22.65 23.63 40.91
CA PHE A 90 21.33 23.92 41.47
C PHE A 90 20.89 22.89 42.52
N VAL A 91 21.60 21.76 42.66
CA VAL A 91 21.34 20.78 43.71
C VAL A 91 22.14 21.16 44.96
N GLN A 92 21.45 21.64 46.00
CA GLN A 92 22.09 22.00 47.26
C GLN A 92 22.62 20.77 48.01
N ARG A 93 23.78 20.94 48.66
CA ARG A 93 24.33 19.94 49.59
C ARG A 93 23.42 19.86 50.81
N GLU A 94 22.98 18.65 51.12
CA GLU A 94 22.11 18.34 52.26
C GLU A 94 22.63 17.09 52.96
N SER A 95 22.21 16.89 54.22
CA SER A 95 22.54 15.67 54.95
C SER A 95 22.00 14.44 54.23
N ILE A 96 22.89 13.49 53.93
CA ILE A 96 22.51 12.22 53.30
C ILE A 96 21.97 11.18 54.30
N ALA A 97 21.81 11.54 55.59
CA ALA A 97 21.42 10.61 56.65
C ALA A 97 20.09 9.90 56.37
N ASN A 98 19.17 10.58 55.67
CA ASN A 98 17.87 10.04 55.25
C ASN A 98 17.81 9.77 53.73
N GLY A 99 18.94 9.79 53.03
CA GLY A 99 19.00 9.81 51.56
C GLY A 99 18.81 11.21 50.97
N LYS A 100 19.06 11.35 49.66
CA LYS A 100 18.82 12.58 48.89
C LYS A 100 17.51 12.43 48.11
N GLN A 101 16.59 13.38 48.33
CA GLN A 101 15.33 13.44 47.60
C GLN A 101 15.48 14.30 46.33
N PHE A 102 14.91 13.83 45.24
CA PHE A 102 14.82 14.53 43.96
C PHE A 102 13.35 14.65 43.54
N ASN A 103 13.02 15.74 42.84
CA ASN A 103 11.69 15.94 42.25
C ASN A 103 11.79 15.89 40.73
N PHE A 104 11.16 14.89 40.11
CA PHE A 104 11.14 14.77 38.66
C PHE A 104 10.32 15.91 38.03
N PRO A 105 10.86 16.69 37.07
CA PRO A 105 10.16 17.83 36.50
C PRO A 105 8.91 17.40 35.72
N LYS A 106 7.76 18.02 36.04
CA LYS A 106 6.49 17.72 35.36
C LYS A 106 6.53 17.99 33.84
N VAL A 107 7.31 18.98 33.41
CA VAL A 107 7.45 19.32 31.98
C VAL A 107 8.12 18.22 31.15
N LEU A 108 8.89 17.32 31.79
CA LEU A 108 9.58 16.20 31.15
C LEU A 108 8.79 14.88 31.24
N GLU A 109 7.59 14.92 31.81
CA GLU A 109 6.69 13.78 31.88
C GLU A 109 6.22 13.39 30.47
N GLY A 110 6.32 12.10 30.15
CA GLY A 110 6.02 11.53 28.84
C GLY A 110 7.11 10.63 28.27
N GLY A 111 8.33 10.69 28.82
CA GLY A 111 9.45 9.87 28.33
C GLY A 111 10.84 10.43 28.60
N GLY A 112 10.96 11.67 29.10
CA GLY A 112 12.26 12.31 29.33
C GLY A 112 13.12 11.58 30.36
N TYR A 113 14.41 11.46 30.07
CA TYR A 113 15.38 10.86 30.99
C TYR A 113 16.16 11.93 31.73
N CYS A 114 16.31 11.74 33.04
CA CYS A 114 17.26 12.47 33.88
C CYS A 114 18.25 11.48 34.49
N TYR A 115 19.53 11.85 34.56
CA TYR A 115 20.56 11.04 35.20
C TYR A 115 20.90 11.57 36.59
N VAL A 116 20.97 10.65 37.57
CA VAL A 116 21.41 10.91 38.95
C VAL A 116 22.66 10.12 39.24
N GLU A 117 23.67 10.78 39.80
CA GLU A 117 24.89 10.17 40.33
C GLU A 117 25.41 10.96 41.52
N ALA A 118 26.01 10.28 42.51
CA ALA A 118 26.70 10.89 43.63
C ALA A 118 28.22 10.71 43.48
N PHE A 119 28.99 11.74 43.84
CA PHE A 119 30.46 11.69 43.84
C PHE A 119 31.02 12.60 44.94
N PHE A 120 32.26 12.37 45.38
CA PHE A 120 32.86 13.21 46.42
C PHE A 120 33.34 14.55 45.87
N GLU A 121 33.37 15.56 46.73
CA GLU A 121 33.96 16.86 46.43
C GLU A 121 35.42 16.73 45.94
N GLY A 122 35.70 17.31 44.77
CA GLY A 122 37.02 17.23 44.12
C GLY A 122 37.19 16.04 43.16
N GLU A 123 36.22 15.12 43.11
CA GLU A 123 36.15 14.04 42.12
C GLU A 123 35.25 14.41 40.93
N SER A 124 35.27 13.57 39.89
CA SER A 124 34.36 13.68 38.74
C SER A 124 33.36 12.51 38.75
N PRO A 125 32.12 12.72 38.27
CA PRO A 125 31.16 11.65 38.09
C PRO A 125 31.68 10.63 37.06
N ILE A 126 31.32 9.36 37.25
CA ILE A 126 31.73 8.23 36.41
C ILE A 126 30.85 8.12 35.17
N GLY A 127 29.56 8.44 35.29
CA GLY A 127 28.64 8.43 34.15
C GLY A 127 28.24 7.04 33.68
N SER A 128 28.20 6.06 34.57
CA SER A 128 27.80 4.68 34.24
C SER A 128 26.83 4.09 35.25
N ILE A 129 26.02 3.13 34.81
CA ILE A 129 25.29 2.22 35.72
C ILE A 129 26.33 1.15 36.10
N PRO A 130 26.67 0.94 37.39
CA PRO A 130 25.80 1.10 38.56
C PRO A 130 26.02 2.33 39.47
N ASN A 131 26.93 3.24 39.12
CA ASN A 131 27.24 4.43 39.94
C ASN A 131 26.15 5.49 39.93
N GLY A 132 25.41 5.56 38.83
CA GLY A 132 24.22 6.38 38.72
C GLY A 132 22.99 5.59 38.30
N MET A 133 21.89 6.31 38.15
CA MET A 133 20.63 5.78 37.64
C MET A 133 19.98 6.77 36.69
N LEU A 134 19.28 6.24 35.70
CA LEU A 134 18.36 7.00 34.87
C LEU A 134 16.99 7.03 35.52
N VAL A 135 16.31 8.16 35.43
CA VAL A 135 14.97 8.36 35.97
C VAL A 135 14.10 8.94 34.88
N ARG A 136 12.89 8.42 34.71
CA ARG A 136 11.86 8.96 33.82
C ARG A 136 10.49 8.92 34.48
N ALA A 137 9.56 9.73 33.98
CA ALA A 137 8.15 9.68 34.36
C ALA A 137 7.26 9.57 33.11
N MET A 138 6.32 8.63 33.12
CA MET A 138 5.44 8.38 31.96
C MET A 138 4.24 9.33 31.91
N GLY A 139 3.49 9.43 33.01
CA GLY A 139 2.29 10.26 33.10
C GLY A 139 1.11 9.76 32.29
N ILE A 140 0.08 10.62 32.20
CA ILE A 140 -1.10 10.39 31.36
C ILE A 140 -1.03 11.39 30.20
N PRO A 141 -0.81 10.91 28.96
CA PRO A 141 -0.80 11.75 27.79
C PRO A 141 -2.10 12.53 27.60
N ARG A 142 -2.01 13.84 27.43
CA ARG A 142 -3.16 14.72 27.15
C ARG A 142 -2.78 15.82 26.18
N LEU A 143 -3.73 16.13 25.31
CA LEU A 143 -3.71 17.36 24.53
C LEU A 143 -4.43 18.45 25.33
N ILE A 144 -3.73 19.54 25.63
CA ILE A 144 -4.24 20.60 26.48
C ILE A 144 -4.96 21.66 25.66
N ARG A 145 -4.27 22.18 24.64
CA ARG A 145 -4.83 23.15 23.70
C ARG A 145 -4.01 23.16 22.42
N ILE A 146 -4.59 23.71 21.37
CA ILE A 146 -3.93 24.03 20.11
C ILE A 146 -4.00 25.54 19.95
N GLU A 147 -3.01 26.21 19.36
CA GLU A 147 -3.08 27.65 19.02
C GLU A 147 -2.34 27.94 17.72
N TRP A 148 -2.85 28.89 16.94
CA TRP A 148 -2.19 29.42 15.74
C TRP A 148 -1.58 30.79 16.03
N THR A 149 -0.37 31.04 15.55
CA THR A 149 0.26 32.37 15.58
C THR A 149 0.84 32.71 14.22
N ASP A 150 1.14 33.98 13.99
CA ASP A 150 2.10 34.35 12.96
C ASP A 150 3.53 33.94 13.36
N MET A 151 4.49 34.17 12.47
CA MET A 151 5.92 33.87 12.70
C MET A 151 6.56 34.75 13.79
N GLN A 152 5.87 35.79 14.28
CA GLN A 152 6.29 36.65 15.38
C GLN A 152 5.60 36.29 16.71
N TYR A 153 4.93 35.14 16.77
CA TYR A 153 4.20 34.65 17.94
C TYR A 153 2.99 35.52 18.33
N ASN A 154 2.39 36.24 17.39
CA ASN A 154 1.11 36.93 17.62
C ASN A 154 -0.07 35.96 17.35
N PRO A 155 -0.96 35.72 18.33
CA PRO A 155 -2.09 34.80 18.16
C PRO A 155 -3.08 35.17 17.05
N ILE A 156 -3.56 34.16 16.32
CA ILE A 156 -4.59 34.28 15.30
C ILE A 156 -5.90 33.75 15.87
N THR A 157 -6.86 34.64 16.12
CA THR A 157 -8.11 34.30 16.83
C THR A 157 -9.39 34.52 16.01
N SER A 158 -9.40 35.45 15.05
CA SER A 158 -10.61 35.78 14.27
C SER A 158 -10.32 36.33 12.87
N THR A 159 -9.08 36.26 12.40
CA THR A 159 -8.68 36.80 11.10
C THR A 159 -8.80 35.72 10.03
N LYS A 160 -9.48 36.01 8.91
CA LYS A 160 -9.41 35.17 7.71
C LYS A 160 -8.00 35.23 7.13
N ILE A 161 -7.39 34.09 6.87
CA ILE A 161 -6.03 33.97 6.35
C ILE A 161 -6.06 33.74 4.84
N ALA A 162 -5.15 34.38 4.10
CA ALA A 162 -5.01 34.15 2.66
C ALA A 162 -4.19 32.89 2.36
N PHE A 163 -4.50 32.23 1.25
CA PHE A 163 -3.64 31.18 0.69
C PHE A 163 -2.20 31.69 0.41
N GLY A 164 -1.23 30.80 0.56
CA GLY A 164 0.19 31.10 0.55
C GLY A 164 0.68 31.90 1.77
N SER A 165 -0.02 31.85 2.90
CA SER A 165 0.45 32.40 4.18
C SER A 165 1.29 31.37 4.94
N HIS A 166 2.21 31.84 5.79
CA HIS A 166 3.05 30.99 6.64
C HIS A 166 2.75 31.27 8.12
N LEU A 167 2.36 30.24 8.86
CA LEU A 167 1.93 30.32 10.25
C LEU A 167 2.66 29.32 11.13
N LEU A 168 2.62 29.56 12.44
CA LEU A 168 3.04 28.59 13.45
C LEU A 168 1.82 27.95 14.11
N LEU A 169 1.82 26.62 14.13
CA LEU A 169 0.89 25.77 14.84
C LEU A 169 1.54 25.28 16.15
N HIS A 170 0.91 25.61 17.27
CA HIS A 170 1.33 25.23 18.61
C HIS A 170 0.39 24.17 19.16
N ILE A 171 0.92 23.00 19.53
CA ILE A 171 0.15 21.88 20.09
C ILE A 171 0.67 21.62 21.50
N TYR A 172 -0.05 22.09 22.52
CA TYR A 172 0.36 21.99 23.92
C TYR A 172 -0.11 20.68 24.53
N THR A 173 0.79 20.00 25.22
CA THR A 173 0.55 18.65 25.74
C THR A 173 0.93 18.53 27.21
N GLU A 174 0.45 17.47 27.86
CA GLU A 174 0.87 17.02 29.19
C GLU A 174 1.19 15.52 29.11
N GLY A 175 2.27 15.08 29.75
CA GLY A 175 2.63 13.65 29.80
C GLY A 175 3.08 13.08 28.45
N MET A 176 3.62 13.90 27.55
CA MET A 176 4.01 13.50 26.19
C MET A 176 5.42 13.94 25.79
N TYR A 177 6.26 14.46 26.70
CA TYR A 177 7.62 14.87 26.34
C TYR A 177 8.42 13.72 25.72
N GLY A 178 9.00 13.97 24.55
CA GLY A 178 9.73 12.99 23.75
C GLY A 178 8.84 11.95 23.05
N GLN A 179 7.51 12.08 23.12
CA GLN A 179 6.63 11.24 22.32
C GLN A 179 6.41 11.88 20.95
N GLU A 180 6.34 11.05 19.93
CA GLU A 180 5.97 11.46 18.59
C GLU A 180 4.43 11.55 18.47
N ILE A 181 3.96 12.67 17.94
CA ILE A 181 2.57 12.90 17.57
C ILE A 181 2.43 12.96 16.06
N LEU A 182 1.28 12.50 15.57
CA LEU A 182 0.88 12.66 14.18
C LEU A 182 -0.16 13.75 14.11
N VAL A 183 0.06 14.70 13.22
CA VAL A 183 -0.75 15.89 13.09
C VAL A 183 -1.30 15.95 11.68
N GLY A 184 -2.63 16.01 11.59
CA GLY A 184 -3.37 16.17 10.33
C GLY A 184 -4.16 17.48 10.35
N LEU A 185 -4.46 17.99 9.15
CA LEU A 185 -5.34 19.14 8.95
C LEU A 185 -6.53 18.68 8.13
N ARG A 186 -7.72 19.21 8.44
CA ARG A 186 -8.98 18.84 7.78
C ARG A 186 -9.82 20.08 7.58
N ASP A 187 -10.47 20.21 6.44
CA ASP A 187 -11.56 21.18 6.29
C ASP A 187 -12.87 20.60 6.86
N ILE A 188 -13.51 21.34 7.76
CA ILE A 188 -14.78 20.91 8.38
C ILE A 188 -16.02 21.36 7.60
N ASN A 189 -15.87 22.25 6.63
CA ASN A 189 -16.97 22.73 5.80
C ASN A 189 -17.26 21.81 4.59
N GLY A 190 -16.25 21.07 4.12
CA GLY A 190 -16.37 20.06 3.06
C GLY A 190 -16.89 18.68 3.53
N ILE A 191 -17.05 17.77 2.58
CA ILE A 191 -17.40 16.35 2.83
C ILE A 191 -16.12 15.62 3.26
N ASP A 192 -15.71 15.77 4.51
CA ASP A 192 -14.58 15.06 5.16
C ASP A 192 -13.27 15.05 4.34
N ASP A 193 -12.80 16.24 3.94
CA ASP A 193 -11.56 16.42 3.19
C ASP A 193 -10.34 16.63 4.11
N ASP A 194 -9.51 15.60 4.26
CA ASP A 194 -8.17 15.71 4.87
C ASP A 194 -7.25 16.55 3.93
N LEU A 195 -6.64 17.59 4.48
CA LEU A 195 -5.73 18.49 3.78
C LEU A 195 -4.29 17.95 3.87
N ASN A 196 -3.75 17.51 2.73
CA ASN A 196 -2.40 16.94 2.68
C ASN A 196 -1.32 17.99 2.97
N ILE A 197 -0.31 17.58 3.74
CA ILE A 197 0.88 18.35 4.10
C ILE A 197 2.08 17.59 3.55
N GLY A 198 2.78 18.16 2.57
CA GLY A 198 3.91 17.49 1.92
C GLY A 198 3.53 16.14 1.26
N ASN A 199 2.39 16.09 0.58
CA ASN A 199 1.81 14.87 -0.03
C ASN A 199 1.40 13.76 0.96
N SER A 200 1.34 14.04 2.25
CA SER A 200 0.90 13.09 3.29
C SER A 200 -0.28 13.67 4.08
N SER A 201 -1.23 12.83 4.47
CA SER A 201 -2.42 13.27 5.24
C SER A 201 -2.11 13.57 6.72
N TYR A 202 -0.98 13.05 7.22
CA TYR A 202 -0.44 13.34 8.54
C TYR A 202 1.05 13.60 8.43
N PHE A 203 1.56 14.50 9.26
CA PHE A 203 2.99 14.68 9.48
C PHE A 203 3.36 14.36 10.92
N GLU A 204 4.61 14.00 11.12
CA GLU A 204 5.13 13.61 12.41
C GLU A 204 5.84 14.77 13.11
N ARG A 205 5.63 14.88 14.42
CA ARG A 205 6.33 15.85 15.26
C ARG A 205 6.63 15.29 16.63
N GLU A 206 7.84 15.49 17.11
CA GLU A 206 8.17 15.21 18.49
C GLU A 206 7.67 16.33 19.41
N VAL A 207 7.12 15.95 20.55
CA VAL A 207 6.76 16.88 21.62
C VAL A 207 8.01 17.22 22.44
N GLN A 208 8.33 18.51 22.54
CA GLN A 208 9.54 18.99 23.21
C GLN A 208 9.21 20.05 24.28
N THR A 209 10.26 20.61 24.91
CA THR A 209 10.12 21.76 25.82
C THR A 209 10.57 23.05 25.14
N TYR A 210 9.81 24.12 25.35
CA TYR A 210 10.10 25.45 24.81
C TYR A 210 10.06 26.49 25.94
N PRO A 211 10.90 27.55 25.91
CA PRO A 211 10.75 28.68 26.82
C PRO A 211 9.37 29.35 26.68
N VAL A 212 8.75 29.72 27.81
CA VAL A 212 7.44 30.39 27.81
C VAL A 212 7.51 31.71 27.05
N LYS A 213 6.62 31.90 26.08
CA LYS A 213 6.47 33.13 25.31
C LYS A 213 5.48 34.10 25.99
N PRO A 214 5.56 35.42 25.74
CA PRO A 214 4.68 36.40 26.38
C PRO A 214 3.17 36.10 26.20
N PHE A 215 2.73 35.66 25.03
CA PHE A 215 1.32 35.36 24.74
C PHE A 215 0.79 34.09 25.43
N GLU A 216 1.69 33.25 25.97
CA GLU A 216 1.37 32.01 26.66
C GLU A 216 1.15 32.24 28.16
N GLN A 217 1.61 33.38 28.69
CA GLN A 217 1.46 33.71 30.10
C GLN A 217 -0.02 33.71 30.49
N GLN A 218 -0.34 33.13 31.64
CA GLN A 218 -1.71 33.01 32.19
C GLN A 218 -2.66 32.08 31.40
N LYS A 219 -2.18 31.32 30.41
CA LYS A 219 -2.96 30.28 29.72
C LYS A 219 -2.72 28.89 30.32
N GLY A 220 -3.76 28.05 30.39
CA GLY A 220 -3.67 26.70 30.94
C GLY A 220 -2.90 25.74 30.02
N GLY A 221 -1.89 25.02 30.55
CA GLY A 221 -0.99 24.14 29.76
C GLY A 221 0.47 24.59 29.70
N VAL A 222 0.82 25.67 30.41
CA VAL A 222 2.21 26.09 30.63
C VAL A 222 2.74 25.32 31.84
N SER A 223 3.59 24.33 31.61
CA SER A 223 4.06 23.40 32.65
C SER A 223 4.97 24.09 33.68
N GLY A 224 4.44 24.27 34.90
CA GLY A 224 5.21 24.65 36.09
C GLY A 224 4.33 25.24 37.20
N SER A 225 3.36 26.07 36.82
CA SER A 225 2.20 26.57 37.60
C SER A 225 1.59 27.72 36.80
N LEU A 226 0.26 27.72 36.58
CA LEU A 226 -0.63 28.85 36.23
C LEU A 226 -2.00 28.26 35.81
N GLY A 227 -3.12 28.32 36.54
CA GLY A 227 -3.52 28.73 37.91
C GLY A 227 -4.74 27.86 38.32
N LYS A 228 -5.51 28.05 39.41
CA LYS A 228 -5.52 28.92 40.59
C LYS A 228 -5.18 28.08 41.83
N GLY A 229 -4.18 28.47 42.61
CA GLY A 229 -3.88 27.85 43.90
C GLY A 229 -2.61 28.46 44.45
N ASN A 230 -2.75 29.28 45.49
CA ASN A 230 -1.83 30.02 46.37
C ASN A 230 -0.28 30.00 46.26
N ASN A 231 0.39 29.24 45.38
CA ASN A 231 1.83 29.33 45.16
C ASN A 231 2.15 29.85 43.74
N LYS A 232 2.74 31.04 43.69
CA LYS A 232 3.21 31.73 42.48
C LYS A 232 4.66 31.37 42.21
N GLU A 233 4.92 30.32 41.44
CA GLU A 233 6.16 30.25 40.66
C GLU A 233 5.80 30.34 39.18
N SER A 234 6.39 31.30 38.47
CA SER A 234 6.22 31.44 37.02
C SER A 234 6.93 30.29 36.32
N ALA A 235 6.18 29.47 35.59
CA ALA A 235 6.75 28.44 34.73
C ALA A 235 7.74 29.07 33.73
N THR A 236 8.91 28.45 33.57
CA THR A 236 9.97 28.90 32.64
C THR A 236 9.95 28.16 31.31
N SER A 237 9.24 27.03 31.22
CA SER A 237 9.10 26.26 29.97
C SER A 237 7.73 25.60 29.83
N VAL A 238 7.35 25.28 28.59
CA VAL A 238 6.11 24.58 28.20
C VAL A 238 6.43 23.30 27.43
N GLN A 239 5.59 22.28 27.60
CA GLN A 239 5.61 21.08 26.77
C GLN A 239 4.67 21.26 25.58
N LYS A 240 5.21 21.29 24.36
CA LYS A 240 4.43 21.44 23.12
C LYS A 240 5.17 20.89 21.90
N ALA A 241 4.45 20.74 20.80
CA ALA A 241 5.02 20.68 19.46
C ALA A 241 4.78 22.02 18.74
N GLU A 242 5.80 22.53 18.07
CA GLU A 242 5.73 23.77 17.25
C GLU A 242 6.01 23.42 15.79
N ILE A 243 5.10 23.82 14.91
CA ILE A 243 5.09 23.39 13.51
C ILE A 243 4.87 24.60 12.62
N GLU A 244 5.75 24.77 11.64
CA GLU A 244 5.54 25.71 10.55
C GLU A 244 4.59 25.11 9.52
N VAL A 245 3.53 25.84 9.20
CA VAL A 245 2.51 25.39 8.25
C VAL A 245 2.35 26.45 7.16
N GLY A 246 2.55 26.05 5.90
CA GLY A 246 2.18 26.83 4.73
C GLY A 246 0.73 26.54 4.34
N ILE A 247 -0.07 27.59 4.19
CA ILE A 247 -1.45 27.48 3.69
C ILE A 247 -1.40 27.24 2.17
N ASP A 248 -1.43 25.98 1.76
CA ASP A 248 -1.10 25.57 0.39
C ASP A 248 -2.16 25.99 -0.64
N TYR A 249 -1.73 26.52 -1.79
CA TYR A 249 -2.64 26.82 -2.90
C TYR A 249 -3.32 25.56 -3.45
N ALA A 250 -2.71 24.38 -3.31
CA ALA A 250 -3.35 23.12 -3.68
C ALA A 250 -4.62 22.85 -2.85
N TRP A 251 -4.77 23.42 -1.65
CA TRP A 251 -5.97 23.24 -0.85
C TRP A 251 -7.18 24.00 -1.40
N LEU A 252 -7.02 24.87 -2.40
CA LEU A 252 -8.14 25.46 -3.14
C LEU A 252 -9.05 24.41 -3.79
N PHE A 253 -8.53 23.20 -4.06
CA PHE A 253 -9.36 22.08 -4.53
C PHE A 253 -10.43 21.64 -3.52
N ALA A 254 -10.21 21.88 -2.22
CA ALA A 254 -11.20 21.62 -1.17
C ALA A 254 -12.24 22.75 -1.06
N GLY A 255 -11.92 23.96 -1.53
CA GLY A 255 -12.84 25.09 -1.58
C GLY A 255 -12.16 26.46 -1.50
N GLU A 256 -12.90 27.51 -1.88
CA GLU A 256 -12.42 28.90 -1.82
C GLU A 256 -12.40 29.48 -0.38
N ASN A 257 -13.14 28.86 0.54
CA ASN A 257 -13.15 29.21 1.97
C ASN A 257 -13.05 27.92 2.78
N LEU A 258 -12.04 27.81 3.64
CA LEU A 258 -11.79 26.62 4.45
C LEU A 258 -11.90 26.94 5.94
N GLU A 259 -12.44 25.98 6.70
CA GLU A 259 -12.41 25.96 8.15
C GLU A 259 -11.53 24.80 8.60
N ILE A 260 -10.25 25.10 8.81
CA ILE A 260 -9.24 24.07 9.06
C ILE A 260 -9.23 23.69 10.54
N GLN A 261 -9.54 22.43 10.82
CA GLN A 261 -9.39 21.80 12.12
C GLN A 261 -8.10 20.98 12.18
N VAL A 262 -7.41 21.04 13.31
CA VAL A 262 -6.21 20.24 13.58
C VAL A 262 -6.59 18.94 14.27
N LYS A 263 -6.06 17.82 13.78
CA LYS A 263 -6.22 16.50 14.37
C LYS A 263 -4.88 16.00 14.89
N VAL A 264 -4.85 15.58 16.16
CA VAL A 264 -3.63 15.11 16.82
C VAL A 264 -3.82 13.68 17.29
N LEU A 265 -2.86 12.83 16.95
CA LEU A 265 -2.85 11.41 17.32
C LEU A 265 -1.53 11.10 18.01
N GLN A 266 -1.54 10.17 18.96
CA GLN A 266 -0.29 9.53 19.42
C GLN A 266 0.25 8.60 18.34
N LYS A 267 1.55 8.66 18.03
CA LYS A 267 2.13 7.75 17.03
C LYS A 267 2.06 6.29 17.48
N ASP A 268 2.48 6.00 18.72
CA ASP A 268 2.55 4.62 19.21
C ASP A 268 1.19 3.92 19.37
N THR A 269 0.18 4.63 19.89
CA THR A 269 -1.13 4.03 20.18
C THR A 269 -2.17 4.30 19.10
N ARG A 270 -1.89 5.24 18.18
CA ARG A 270 -2.83 5.76 17.17
C ARG A 270 -4.14 6.30 17.73
N ASN A 271 -4.20 6.58 19.04
CA ASN A 271 -5.37 7.16 19.69
C ASN A 271 -5.48 8.65 19.35
N THR A 272 -6.70 9.08 19.02
CA THR A 272 -7.01 10.50 18.85
C THR A 272 -6.96 11.22 20.19
N LEU A 273 -6.25 12.35 20.23
CA LEU A 273 -6.21 13.25 21.37
C LEU A 273 -7.17 14.42 21.13
N GLY A 274 -8.17 14.56 22.01
CA GLY A 274 -9.12 15.67 21.95
C GLY A 274 -8.78 16.77 22.95
N THR A 275 -8.96 18.03 22.55
CA THR A 275 -9.03 19.15 23.49
C THR A 275 -10.45 19.22 24.04
N GLY A 276 -10.62 19.07 25.35
CA GLY A 276 -11.95 18.99 26.00
C GLY A 276 -12.93 20.12 25.66
N ASP A 277 -12.49 21.31 25.24
CA ASP A 277 -13.39 22.45 24.94
C ASP A 277 -12.85 23.49 23.93
N SER A 278 -11.73 23.27 23.23
CA SER A 278 -11.18 24.29 22.29
C SER A 278 -11.38 23.91 20.82
N LYS A 279 -12.45 24.41 20.19
CA LYS A 279 -12.55 24.44 18.72
C LYS A 279 -11.60 25.52 18.17
N ASN A 280 -10.32 25.21 18.00
CA ASN A 280 -9.38 26.14 17.35
C ASN A 280 -9.35 25.88 15.85
N ILE A 281 -10.32 26.49 15.18
CA ILE A 281 -10.53 26.43 13.73
C ILE A 281 -9.78 27.60 13.09
N LEU A 282 -8.94 27.31 12.09
CA LEU A 282 -8.29 28.33 11.29
C LEU A 282 -9.15 28.64 10.06
N ASN A 283 -9.56 29.90 9.93
CA ASN A 283 -10.37 30.35 8.81
C ASN A 283 -9.47 30.80 7.66
N VAL A 284 -9.58 30.17 6.49
CA VAL A 284 -8.82 30.50 5.28
C VAL A 284 -9.79 30.94 4.19
N ALA A 285 -9.41 31.97 3.41
CA ALA A 285 -10.21 32.45 2.29
C ALA A 285 -9.33 32.90 1.13
N ASP A 286 -9.75 32.58 -0.10
CA ASP A 286 -9.11 33.06 -1.33
C ASP A 286 -9.18 34.59 -1.46
N LYS A 287 -10.35 35.16 -1.14
CA LYS A 287 -10.60 36.61 -1.20
C LYS A 287 -10.80 37.21 0.18
N GLY A 288 -10.13 38.35 0.43
CA GLY A 288 -10.25 39.11 1.68
C GLY A 288 -9.49 38.51 2.87
N GLY A 289 -8.70 37.45 2.66
CA GLY A 289 -7.79 36.92 3.66
C GLY A 289 -6.57 37.84 3.89
N LYS A 290 -6.11 37.93 5.13
CA LYS A 290 -4.85 38.60 5.47
C LYS A 290 -3.67 37.68 5.13
N LYS A 291 -2.74 38.18 4.32
CA LYS A 291 -1.51 37.46 3.95
C LYS A 291 -0.44 37.63 5.03
N PHE A 292 0.11 36.53 5.51
CA PHE A 292 1.27 36.51 6.41
C PHE A 292 2.48 36.00 5.61
N SER A 293 3.28 36.94 5.10
CA SER A 293 4.41 36.66 4.19
C SER A 293 5.68 36.39 4.99
N HIS A 294 6.51 35.46 4.50
CA HIS A 294 7.84 35.20 5.03
C HIS A 294 8.88 35.33 3.90
N THR A 295 10.08 35.85 4.20
CA THR A 295 11.12 36.18 3.21
C THR A 295 11.85 34.97 2.61
N GLN A 296 11.43 33.76 2.96
CA GLN A 296 12.04 32.50 2.51
C GLN A 296 10.92 31.58 2.00
N GLU A 297 11.05 31.05 0.78
CA GLU A 297 10.17 29.98 0.29
C GLU A 297 10.46 28.71 1.09
N ILE A 298 9.63 28.45 2.10
CA ILE A 298 9.64 27.20 2.84
C ILE A 298 8.60 26.30 2.18
N THR A 299 9.05 25.19 1.59
CA THR A 299 8.17 24.10 1.15
C THR A 299 7.48 23.50 2.38
N ASN A 300 6.27 22.95 2.24
CA ASN A 300 5.52 22.23 3.29
C ASN A 300 6.20 20.95 3.85
N MET A 301 7.53 20.87 3.77
CA MET A 301 8.39 19.92 4.47
C MET A 301 8.92 20.60 5.73
N PRO A 302 8.27 20.44 6.90
CA PRO A 302 8.81 20.99 8.13
C PRO A 302 10.16 20.31 8.45
N VAL A 303 11.16 21.11 8.81
CA VAL A 303 12.48 20.62 9.23
C VAL A 303 12.31 19.73 10.47
N VAL A 304 12.86 18.52 10.44
CA VAL A 304 12.98 17.63 11.60
C VAL A 304 14.07 18.22 12.51
N VAL A 305 13.68 18.81 13.63
CA VAL A 305 14.62 19.38 14.60
C VAL A 305 14.86 18.39 15.74
N GLY A 306 15.97 17.66 15.63
CA GLY A 306 16.70 17.02 16.74
C GLY A 306 15.94 15.95 17.53
N GLU A 307 16.24 14.68 17.24
CA GLU A 307 15.75 13.50 17.95
C GLU A 307 16.15 13.51 19.44
N ILE A 308 15.21 13.22 20.34
CA ILE A 308 15.48 12.73 21.68
C ILE A 308 15.08 11.24 21.69
N ASP A 309 16.01 10.33 22.02
CA ASP A 309 15.72 8.89 22.08
C ASP A 309 14.90 8.56 23.34
N THR A 310 13.59 8.75 23.30
CA THR A 310 12.69 8.59 24.46
C THR A 310 11.84 7.32 24.43
N VAL A 311 11.76 6.61 23.30
CA VAL A 311 11.05 5.32 23.18
C VAL A 311 11.97 4.24 22.61
N ALA A 312 12.83 3.67 23.46
CA ALA A 312 13.61 2.50 23.09
C ALA A 312 12.70 1.25 23.00
N LYS A 313 12.11 0.99 21.82
CA LYS A 313 11.69 -0.37 21.47
C LYS A 313 12.96 -1.19 21.20
N PRO A 314 13.07 -2.43 21.69
CA PRO A 314 14.20 -3.28 21.33
C PRO A 314 14.25 -3.41 19.80
N PRO A 315 15.41 -3.21 19.16
CA PRO A 315 15.49 -3.15 17.70
C PRO A 315 15.12 -4.51 17.11
N LYS A 316 13.98 -4.57 16.41
CA LYS A 316 13.64 -5.73 15.59
C LYS A 316 14.52 -5.76 14.34
N LYS A 317 14.89 -6.96 13.89
CA LYS A 317 15.61 -7.16 12.63
C LYS A 317 14.60 -7.30 11.48
N PRO A 318 14.76 -6.57 10.36
CA PRO A 318 13.87 -6.70 9.21
C PRO A 318 14.16 -7.98 8.41
N ILE A 319 13.11 -8.64 7.92
CA ILE A 319 13.18 -9.72 6.92
C ILE A 319 12.52 -9.25 5.63
N ASN A 320 13.24 -9.30 4.52
CA ASN A 320 12.73 -8.86 3.22
C ASN A 320 12.03 -10.01 2.47
N PHE A 321 11.03 -9.66 1.68
CA PHE A 321 10.22 -10.59 0.90
C PHE A 321 10.07 -10.08 -0.53
N THR A 322 9.95 -10.98 -1.50
CA THR A 322 9.59 -10.65 -2.88
C THR A 322 8.38 -11.47 -3.31
N PHE A 323 7.36 -10.84 -3.89
CA PHE A 323 6.14 -11.48 -4.34
C PHE A 323 5.81 -11.12 -5.79
N GLY A 324 5.68 -12.14 -6.64
CA GLY A 324 4.98 -12.01 -7.92
C GLY A 324 3.47 -12.15 -7.72
N VAL A 325 2.68 -11.13 -8.05
CA VAL A 325 1.22 -11.13 -7.93
C VAL A 325 0.59 -11.17 -9.31
N PHE A 326 -0.19 -12.20 -9.62
CA PHE A 326 -0.76 -12.42 -10.96
C PHE A 326 -2.28 -12.46 -10.89
N ILE A 327 -2.96 -11.46 -11.44
CA ILE A 327 -4.42 -11.33 -11.38
C ILE A 327 -5.01 -11.49 -12.78
N ASP A 328 -5.78 -12.55 -12.99
CA ASP A 328 -6.30 -12.88 -14.31
C ASP A 328 -7.48 -11.99 -14.76
N GLY A 329 -7.75 -12.00 -16.07
CA GLY A 329 -8.86 -11.29 -16.69
C GLY A 329 -10.22 -11.93 -16.42
N THR A 330 -11.31 -11.24 -16.75
CA THR A 330 -12.67 -11.78 -16.52
C THR A 330 -12.88 -13.09 -17.26
N LEU A 331 -13.54 -14.04 -16.59
CA LEU A 331 -13.79 -15.38 -17.12
C LEU A 331 -12.50 -16.11 -17.51
N ASN A 332 -11.34 -15.70 -17.00
CA ASN A 332 -10.11 -16.48 -17.13
C ASN A 332 -9.75 -17.12 -15.81
N ASN A 333 -9.48 -18.42 -15.87
CA ASN A 333 -9.07 -19.21 -14.73
C ASN A 333 -8.16 -20.34 -15.18
N MET A 334 -6.87 -20.23 -14.86
CA MET A 334 -5.83 -21.23 -15.14
C MET A 334 -6.25 -22.65 -14.75
N TYR A 335 -6.86 -22.84 -13.57
CA TYR A 335 -7.26 -24.17 -13.09
C TYR A 335 -8.37 -24.77 -13.95
N ASN A 336 -9.30 -23.95 -14.43
CA ASN A 336 -10.38 -24.38 -15.33
C ASN A 336 -9.82 -24.79 -16.69
N THR A 337 -8.86 -24.03 -17.23
CA THR A 337 -8.15 -24.37 -18.46
C THR A 337 -7.39 -25.70 -18.31
N GLU A 338 -6.69 -25.92 -17.20
CA GLU A 338 -5.97 -27.17 -16.93
C GLU A 338 -6.90 -28.38 -16.87
N LEU A 339 -8.07 -28.24 -16.23
CA LEU A 339 -9.10 -29.28 -16.20
C LEU A 339 -9.59 -29.61 -17.61
N ARG A 340 -9.94 -28.59 -18.41
CA ARG A 340 -10.39 -28.80 -19.81
C ARG A 340 -9.31 -29.50 -20.61
N GLN A 341 -8.06 -29.02 -20.56
CA GLN A 341 -6.94 -29.62 -21.29
C GLN A 341 -6.81 -31.11 -20.94
N MET A 342 -6.77 -31.45 -19.65
CA MET A 342 -6.71 -32.85 -19.22
C MET A 342 -7.93 -33.65 -19.71
N ALA A 343 -9.15 -33.11 -19.61
CA ALA A 343 -10.37 -33.76 -20.08
C ALA A 343 -10.34 -34.07 -21.59
N GLU A 344 -9.72 -33.18 -22.38
CA GLU A 344 -9.53 -33.33 -23.83
C GLU A 344 -8.34 -34.23 -24.20
N GLY A 345 -7.64 -34.79 -23.20
CA GLY A 345 -6.44 -35.61 -23.42
C GLY A 345 -5.19 -34.80 -23.77
N LYS A 346 -5.22 -33.48 -23.59
CA LYS A 346 -4.04 -32.62 -23.64
C LYS A 346 -3.38 -32.68 -22.27
N ASN A 347 -2.16 -33.20 -22.16
CA ASN A 347 -1.43 -33.20 -20.88
C ASN A 347 -1.06 -31.76 -20.49
N PRO A 348 -1.71 -31.13 -19.49
CA PRO A 348 -1.39 -29.77 -19.12
C PRO A 348 0.01 -29.72 -18.50
N ALA A 349 0.85 -28.79 -18.96
CA ALA A 349 2.23 -28.64 -18.50
C ALA A 349 2.32 -27.71 -17.28
N ASN A 350 3.26 -28.01 -16.36
CA ASN A 350 3.57 -27.22 -15.17
C ASN A 350 2.31 -26.86 -14.36
N THR A 351 1.41 -27.83 -14.15
CA THR A 351 0.19 -27.60 -13.38
C THR A 351 0.52 -27.28 -11.93
N THR A 352 -0.32 -26.42 -11.33
CA THR A 352 -0.25 -26.13 -9.91
C THR A 352 -1.48 -26.70 -9.24
N GLY A 353 -1.29 -27.80 -8.52
CA GLY A 353 -2.34 -28.41 -7.71
C GLY A 353 -3.32 -29.31 -8.42
N PHE A 354 -3.21 -29.44 -9.75
CA PHE A 354 -4.01 -30.38 -10.52
C PHE A 354 -3.50 -31.81 -10.32
N ALA A 355 -4.33 -32.68 -9.74
CA ALA A 355 -4.00 -34.08 -9.46
C ALA A 355 -5.18 -35.02 -9.78
N MET A 356 -5.68 -34.98 -11.01
CA MET A 356 -6.75 -35.88 -11.48
C MET A 356 -6.34 -36.64 -12.72
N SER A 357 -6.87 -37.87 -12.87
CA SER A 357 -6.74 -38.64 -14.10
C SER A 357 -7.59 -38.04 -15.23
N GLN A 358 -7.27 -38.37 -16.49
CA GLN A 358 -8.03 -37.92 -17.66
C GLN A 358 -9.52 -38.29 -17.57
N SER A 359 -9.84 -39.51 -17.14
CA SER A 359 -11.23 -39.98 -17.06
C SER A 359 -12.04 -39.22 -16.00
N GLU A 360 -11.42 -38.91 -14.86
CA GLU A 360 -12.03 -38.09 -13.81
C GLU A 360 -12.22 -36.64 -14.27
N ALA A 361 -11.20 -36.08 -14.91
CA ALA A 361 -11.25 -34.73 -15.47
C ALA A 361 -12.38 -34.60 -16.51
N ALA A 362 -12.50 -35.58 -17.43
CA ALA A 362 -13.56 -35.60 -18.43
C ALA A 362 -14.96 -35.67 -17.80
N LYS A 363 -15.14 -36.51 -16.77
CA LYS A 363 -16.40 -36.62 -16.05
C LYS A 363 -16.76 -35.30 -15.35
N LEU A 364 -15.83 -34.70 -14.62
CA LEU A 364 -16.06 -33.44 -13.91
C LEU A 364 -16.31 -32.29 -14.88
N PHE A 365 -15.48 -32.14 -15.91
CA PHE A 365 -15.62 -31.11 -16.93
C PHE A 365 -16.99 -31.19 -17.62
N SER A 366 -17.51 -32.38 -17.92
CA SER A 366 -18.84 -32.54 -18.53
C SER A 366 -19.99 -31.93 -17.71
N THR A 367 -19.84 -31.83 -16.38
CA THR A 367 -20.84 -31.22 -15.48
C THR A 367 -20.69 -29.70 -15.31
N LEU A 368 -19.52 -29.17 -15.66
CA LEU A 368 -19.14 -27.77 -15.53
C LEU A 368 -19.14 -27.04 -16.88
N LYS A 369 -19.14 -27.81 -17.97
CA LYS A 369 -19.16 -27.29 -19.34
C LYS A 369 -20.49 -26.61 -19.60
N GLU A 370 -20.43 -25.29 -19.67
CA GLU A 370 -21.49 -24.43 -20.16
C GLU A 370 -20.90 -23.56 -21.27
N LYS A 371 -21.76 -23.04 -22.13
CA LYS A 371 -21.33 -22.21 -23.26
C LYS A 371 -20.76 -20.88 -22.76
N ASP A 372 -19.68 -20.41 -23.39
CA ASP A 372 -19.09 -19.08 -23.16
C ASP A 372 -18.66 -18.84 -21.71
N ASN A 373 -18.12 -19.87 -21.06
CA ASN A 373 -17.61 -19.81 -19.69
C ASN A 373 -16.07 -19.89 -19.64
N SER A 374 -15.49 -19.81 -18.44
CA SER A 374 -14.04 -19.78 -18.25
C SER A 374 -13.32 -21.08 -18.59
N TYR A 375 -14.02 -22.21 -18.60
CA TYR A 375 -13.41 -23.50 -18.97
C TYR A 375 -13.11 -23.59 -20.47
N ASP A 376 -13.80 -22.78 -21.28
CA ASP A 376 -13.62 -22.69 -22.72
C ASP A 376 -12.38 -21.87 -23.13
N ASN A 377 -11.73 -21.17 -22.19
CA ASN A 377 -10.58 -20.32 -22.44
C ASN A 377 -9.24 -21.09 -22.34
N ASP A 378 -8.24 -20.69 -23.15
CA ASP A 378 -6.84 -21.10 -22.92
C ASP A 378 -6.19 -20.22 -21.85
N LEU A 379 -4.92 -20.48 -21.52
CA LEU A 379 -4.19 -19.69 -20.53
C LEU A 379 -4.01 -18.24 -20.99
N SER A 380 -4.25 -17.30 -20.07
CA SER A 380 -3.89 -15.90 -20.25
C SER A 380 -2.40 -15.65 -20.00
N ASN A 381 -1.91 -14.50 -20.44
CA ASN A 381 -0.51 -14.10 -20.23
C ASN A 381 -0.14 -13.99 -18.74
N PRO A 382 -0.96 -13.41 -17.83
CA PRO A 382 -0.69 -13.47 -16.39
C PRO A 382 -0.55 -14.90 -15.84
N ALA A 383 -1.40 -15.85 -16.28
CA ALA A 383 -1.29 -17.25 -15.86
C ALA A 383 0.01 -17.91 -16.35
N ILE A 384 0.43 -17.61 -17.58
CA ILE A 384 1.68 -18.14 -18.14
C ILE A 384 2.90 -17.54 -17.43
N LEU A 385 2.86 -16.26 -17.08
CA LEU A 385 3.92 -15.60 -16.30
C LEU A 385 4.00 -16.19 -14.88
N TYR A 386 2.87 -16.43 -14.21
CA TYR A 386 2.82 -17.10 -12.90
C TYR A 386 3.51 -18.48 -12.91
N LYS A 387 3.20 -19.30 -13.93
CA LYS A 387 3.82 -20.62 -14.11
C LYS A 387 5.34 -20.53 -14.27
N ASN A 388 5.83 -19.47 -14.88
CA ASN A 388 7.26 -19.26 -15.17
C ASN A 388 7.96 -18.29 -14.21
N TYR A 389 7.30 -17.82 -13.16
CA TYR A 389 7.94 -17.01 -12.11
C TYR A 389 8.76 -17.90 -11.18
N LYS A 390 10.02 -17.50 -10.91
CA LYS A 390 10.95 -18.19 -10.03
C LYS A 390 10.63 -17.86 -8.58
N ASP A 391 10.10 -18.84 -7.88
CA ASP A 391 9.96 -18.89 -6.43
C ASP A 391 11.15 -19.61 -5.79
N ASP A 392 11.50 -19.17 -4.59
CA ASP A 392 12.58 -19.71 -3.77
C ASP A 392 12.36 -19.30 -2.30
N ASP A 393 11.94 -20.26 -1.48
CA ASP A 393 11.66 -20.04 -0.06
C ASP A 393 12.93 -19.65 0.73
N THR A 394 14.13 -20.04 0.28
CA THR A 394 15.38 -19.67 0.97
C THR A 394 15.70 -18.18 0.82
N SER A 395 15.49 -17.62 -0.37
CA SER A 395 15.64 -16.19 -0.65
C SER A 395 14.34 -15.38 -0.43
N LYS A 396 13.28 -16.01 0.10
CA LYS A 396 11.97 -15.40 0.39
C LYS A 396 11.30 -14.78 -0.84
N VAL A 397 11.43 -15.46 -1.98
CA VAL A 397 10.76 -15.13 -3.24
C VAL A 397 9.56 -16.06 -3.43
N PHE A 398 8.38 -15.47 -3.55
CA PHE A 398 7.11 -16.19 -3.64
C PHE A 398 6.26 -15.66 -4.79
N LYS A 399 5.16 -16.37 -5.08
CA LYS A 399 4.20 -15.98 -6.10
C LYS A 399 2.77 -16.30 -5.67
N VAL A 400 1.82 -15.47 -6.09
CA VAL A 400 0.39 -15.64 -5.84
C VAL A 400 -0.38 -15.50 -7.14
N TYR A 401 -1.29 -16.44 -7.39
CA TYR A 401 -2.21 -16.39 -8.52
C TYR A 401 -3.62 -16.12 -8.03
N THR A 402 -4.27 -15.14 -8.63
CA THR A 402 -5.67 -14.77 -8.37
C THR A 402 -6.45 -14.94 -9.66
N ASP A 403 -7.45 -15.81 -9.61
CA ASP A 403 -8.37 -16.09 -10.70
C ASP A 403 -9.24 -14.87 -11.06
N GLY A 404 -9.68 -14.87 -12.31
CA GLY A 404 -10.44 -13.80 -12.91
C GLY A 404 -11.80 -13.56 -12.30
N MET A 405 -12.28 -12.33 -12.42
CA MET A 405 -13.64 -11.94 -12.02
C MET A 405 -14.68 -12.82 -12.72
N GLY A 406 -15.72 -13.20 -11.97
CA GLY A 406 -16.78 -14.10 -12.43
C GLY A 406 -16.40 -15.58 -12.42
N THR A 407 -15.18 -15.96 -12.01
CA THR A 407 -14.78 -17.36 -11.85
C THR A 407 -14.60 -17.72 -10.39
N ASN A 408 -14.79 -19.00 -10.06
CA ASN A 408 -14.86 -19.45 -8.66
C ASN A 408 -13.88 -20.58 -8.31
N THR A 409 -13.19 -21.15 -9.29
CA THR A 409 -12.23 -22.24 -9.05
C THR A 409 -10.95 -21.70 -8.47
N SER A 410 -10.62 -22.14 -7.26
CA SER A 410 -9.42 -21.74 -6.55
C SER A 410 -9.14 -22.78 -5.46
N PRO A 411 -7.87 -23.08 -5.14
CA PRO A 411 -7.59 -23.97 -4.03
C PRO A 411 -8.21 -23.45 -2.73
N ALA A 412 -8.75 -24.37 -1.93
CA ALA A 412 -9.34 -24.04 -0.63
C ALA A 412 -8.30 -23.46 0.33
N ILE A 413 -8.75 -22.57 1.21
CA ILE A 413 -8.02 -22.22 2.43
C ILE A 413 -8.53 -23.18 3.52
N PRO A 414 -7.66 -23.98 4.17
CA PRO A 414 -8.06 -24.83 5.28
C PRO A 414 -8.72 -24.03 6.40
N GLU A 415 -9.60 -24.67 7.17
CA GLU A 415 -10.13 -24.04 8.38
C GLU A 415 -9.01 -23.68 9.35
N LYS A 416 -9.18 -22.52 10.00
CA LYS A 416 -8.29 -22.07 11.06
C LYS A 416 -8.51 -22.95 12.29
N THR A 417 -7.44 -23.56 12.80
CA THR A 417 -7.47 -24.39 14.01
C THR A 417 -6.42 -23.90 15.01
N ASP A 418 -6.47 -24.39 16.26
CA ASP A 418 -5.44 -24.10 17.27
C ASP A 418 -4.05 -24.58 16.83
N THR A 419 -3.98 -25.67 16.04
CA THR A 419 -2.74 -26.24 15.51
C THR A 419 -2.29 -25.60 14.19
N ASN A 420 -3.21 -24.94 13.47
CA ASN A 420 -2.94 -24.16 12.26
C ASN A 420 -3.63 -22.78 12.35
N PRO A 421 -3.10 -21.87 13.19
CA PRO A 421 -3.75 -20.59 13.44
C PRO A 421 -3.67 -19.62 12.24
N ASN A 422 -2.87 -19.94 11.22
CA ASN A 422 -2.66 -19.12 10.03
C ASN A 422 -2.71 -20.02 8.78
N PRO A 423 -3.89 -20.50 8.38
CA PRO A 423 -4.00 -21.38 7.23
C PRO A 423 -3.53 -20.67 5.96
N VAL A 424 -2.67 -21.35 5.20
CA VAL A 424 -2.28 -20.93 3.86
C VAL A 424 -3.19 -21.64 2.87
N ARG A 425 -3.57 -20.96 1.80
CA ARG A 425 -4.26 -21.58 0.68
C ARG A 425 -3.53 -22.85 0.24
N ASN A 426 -4.27 -23.94 0.07
CA ASN A 426 -3.70 -25.21 -0.37
C ASN A 426 -2.97 -25.04 -1.70
N THR A 427 -1.94 -25.87 -1.92
CA THR A 427 -1.27 -25.95 -3.22
C THR A 427 -1.98 -26.89 -4.18
N ASN A 428 -2.87 -27.77 -3.67
CA ASN A 428 -3.62 -28.77 -4.43
C ASN A 428 -5.11 -28.43 -4.49
N LEU A 429 -5.75 -28.75 -5.62
CA LEU A 429 -7.19 -28.66 -5.79
C LEU A 429 -7.84 -30.03 -5.63
N ASN A 430 -8.91 -30.07 -4.85
CA ASN A 430 -9.83 -31.21 -4.79
C ASN A 430 -10.96 -31.03 -5.81
N LYS A 431 -11.78 -32.07 -5.99
CA LYS A 431 -12.90 -32.04 -6.97
C LYS A 431 -13.91 -30.94 -6.64
N GLU A 432 -14.11 -30.66 -5.36
CA GLU A 432 -15.04 -29.67 -4.82
C GLU A 432 -14.57 -28.23 -5.01
N ASP A 433 -13.28 -28.03 -5.30
CA ASP A 433 -12.71 -26.70 -5.57
C ASP A 433 -13.08 -26.20 -6.98
N TYR A 434 -13.43 -27.11 -7.91
CA TYR A 434 -13.89 -26.76 -9.26
C TYR A 434 -15.35 -26.35 -9.23
N LYS A 435 -15.61 -25.09 -9.55
CA LYS A 435 -16.92 -24.47 -9.40
C LYS A 435 -17.38 -23.87 -10.71
N LYS A 436 -18.71 -23.75 -10.86
CA LYS A 436 -19.31 -23.00 -11.95
C LYS A 436 -18.97 -21.52 -11.81
N ASP A 437 -18.91 -20.84 -12.95
CA ASP A 437 -18.78 -19.40 -12.99
C ASP A 437 -20.05 -18.72 -12.50
N ASP A 438 -19.92 -17.46 -12.08
CA ASP A 438 -21.07 -16.67 -11.66
C ASP A 438 -21.97 -16.38 -12.86
N LEU A 439 -23.30 -16.40 -12.65
CA LEU A 439 -24.25 -15.94 -13.66
C LEU A 439 -23.91 -14.49 -14.06
N MET A 440 -23.83 -14.22 -15.37
CA MET A 440 -23.37 -12.97 -16.00
C MET A 440 -23.91 -11.65 -15.40
N PHE A 441 -25.00 -11.66 -14.63
CA PHE A 441 -25.49 -10.49 -13.90
C PHE A 441 -24.70 -10.16 -12.62
N GLY A 442 -24.12 -11.13 -11.91
CA GLY A 442 -23.31 -10.90 -10.69
C GLY A 442 -21.98 -10.16 -10.96
N PRO A 443 -21.17 -10.59 -11.95
CA PRO A 443 -19.93 -9.91 -12.35
C PRO A 443 -20.13 -8.55 -13.02
N ALA A 444 -21.35 -8.22 -13.47
CA ALA A 444 -21.68 -7.00 -14.21
C ALA A 444 -21.98 -5.78 -13.33
N PHE A 445 -22.15 -5.97 -12.02
CA PHE A 445 -22.37 -4.87 -11.05
C PHE A 445 -21.15 -4.52 -10.20
N GLY A 446 -20.01 -5.21 -10.38
CA GLY A 446 -18.76 -4.87 -9.69
C GLY A 446 -18.78 -4.96 -8.15
N GLN A 447 -19.88 -5.41 -7.56
CA GLN A 447 -20.10 -5.54 -6.11
C GLN A 447 -20.20 -7.02 -5.68
N GLY A 448 -19.64 -7.32 -4.51
CA GLY A 448 -19.61 -8.66 -3.92
C GLY A 448 -18.39 -9.49 -4.34
N SER A 449 -18.33 -10.74 -3.85
CA SER A 449 -17.16 -11.65 -3.78
C SER A 449 -16.37 -11.92 -5.08
N ALA A 450 -16.80 -11.37 -6.21
CA ALA A 450 -16.19 -11.53 -7.53
C ALA A 450 -15.69 -10.20 -8.16
N GLY A 451 -15.76 -9.08 -7.43
CA GLY A 451 -15.34 -7.74 -7.89
C GLY A 451 -13.83 -7.46 -7.79
N ILE A 452 -13.39 -6.30 -8.32
CA ILE A 452 -11.96 -5.88 -8.32
C ILE A 452 -11.37 -5.83 -6.91
N MET A 453 -12.06 -5.17 -5.97
CA MET A 453 -11.58 -4.99 -4.61
C MET A 453 -11.39 -6.34 -3.88
N ASP A 454 -12.29 -7.28 -4.09
CA ASP A 454 -12.21 -8.63 -3.49
C ASP A 454 -11.05 -9.45 -4.06
N ARG A 455 -10.76 -9.34 -5.37
CA ARG A 455 -9.58 -10.00 -5.95
C ARG A 455 -8.29 -9.42 -5.38
N VAL A 456 -8.21 -8.10 -5.23
CA VAL A 456 -7.06 -7.45 -4.59
C VAL A 456 -6.90 -7.89 -3.13
N LYS A 457 -7.99 -7.90 -2.37
CA LYS A 457 -8.00 -8.37 -0.98
C LYS A 457 -7.53 -9.82 -0.88
N LYS A 458 -8.07 -10.72 -1.71
CA LYS A 458 -7.65 -12.12 -1.81
C LYS A 458 -6.16 -12.25 -2.08
N SER A 459 -5.60 -11.48 -3.02
CA SER A 459 -4.16 -11.49 -3.29
C SER A 459 -3.34 -11.06 -2.07
N ILE A 460 -3.77 -10.02 -1.35
CA ILE A 460 -3.10 -9.51 -0.15
C ILE A 460 -3.19 -10.53 1.01
N GLU A 461 -4.34 -11.17 1.20
CA GLU A 461 -4.54 -12.23 2.19
C GLU A 461 -3.63 -13.44 1.92
N ASP A 462 -3.50 -13.85 0.65
CA ASP A 462 -2.60 -14.94 0.25
C ASP A 462 -1.13 -14.56 0.53
N VAL A 463 -0.71 -13.32 0.22
CA VAL A 463 0.62 -12.79 0.54
C VAL A 463 0.89 -12.86 2.05
N VAL A 464 -0.02 -12.33 2.87
CA VAL A 464 0.17 -12.30 4.33
C VAL A 464 0.16 -13.70 4.93
N SER A 465 -0.67 -14.60 4.40
CA SER A 465 -0.69 -16.00 4.82
C SER A 465 0.66 -16.69 4.54
N ILE A 466 1.26 -16.45 3.37
CA ILE A 466 2.62 -16.95 3.06
C ILE A 466 3.64 -16.39 4.06
N ILE A 467 3.62 -15.08 4.35
CA ILE A 467 4.54 -14.47 5.34
C ILE A 467 4.35 -15.11 6.72
N LYS A 468 3.10 -15.32 7.17
CA LYS A 468 2.80 -15.95 8.46
C LYS A 468 3.31 -17.39 8.54
N ALA A 469 3.28 -18.13 7.44
CA ALA A 469 3.78 -19.51 7.37
C ALA A 469 5.29 -19.63 7.57
N GLN A 470 6.04 -18.53 7.44
CA GLN A 470 7.49 -18.48 7.64
C GLN A 470 7.93 -18.54 9.12
N LYS A 471 6.97 -18.65 10.06
CA LYS A 471 7.22 -18.84 11.51
C LYS A 471 8.20 -17.82 12.11
N ILE A 472 8.07 -16.56 11.70
CA ILE A 472 8.92 -15.45 12.15
C ILE A 472 8.79 -15.24 13.66
N LYS A 473 9.92 -15.14 14.38
CA LYS A 473 9.96 -14.82 15.81
C LYS A 473 9.64 -13.34 16.02
N LYS A 474 8.37 -13.01 16.26
CA LYS A 474 7.81 -11.64 16.32
C LYS A 474 8.49 -10.68 17.32
N ASN A 475 9.16 -11.24 18.34
CA ASN A 475 9.89 -10.47 19.36
C ASN A 475 11.31 -10.06 18.91
N GLU A 476 11.85 -10.70 17.88
CA GLU A 476 13.21 -10.44 17.36
C GLU A 476 13.18 -9.89 15.93
N TYR A 477 12.17 -10.27 15.14
CA TYR A 477 12.07 -9.92 13.72
C TYR A 477 10.73 -9.25 13.38
N CYS A 478 10.77 -8.44 12.34
CA CYS A 478 9.60 -7.87 11.67
C CYS A 478 9.72 -8.05 10.16
N VAL A 479 8.64 -7.75 9.45
CA VAL A 479 8.70 -7.63 8.00
C VAL A 479 9.44 -6.34 7.65
N GLY A 480 10.49 -6.48 6.85
CA GLY A 480 11.27 -5.37 6.29
C GLY A 480 10.64 -4.87 5.00
N THR A 481 11.39 -4.90 3.91
CA THR A 481 10.90 -4.51 2.58
C THR A 481 10.14 -5.67 1.92
N ILE A 482 8.90 -5.41 1.50
CA ILE A 482 8.15 -6.29 0.61
C ILE A 482 8.25 -5.73 -0.80
N THR A 483 8.90 -6.48 -1.69
CA THR A 483 9.00 -6.15 -3.11
C THR A 483 7.87 -6.83 -3.87
N PHE A 484 7.10 -6.08 -4.66
CA PHE A 484 6.02 -6.61 -5.48
C PHE A 484 6.32 -6.47 -6.97
N ASP A 485 6.09 -7.55 -7.71
CA ASP A 485 5.98 -7.56 -9.18
C ASP A 485 4.54 -7.94 -9.53
N VAL A 486 3.75 -6.99 -10.03
CA VAL A 486 2.30 -7.13 -10.17
C VAL A 486 1.92 -7.26 -11.65
N PHE A 487 1.13 -8.26 -11.98
CA PHE A 487 0.70 -8.54 -13.34
C PHE A 487 -0.82 -8.66 -13.40
N GLY A 488 -1.40 -8.17 -14.50
CA GLY A 488 -2.82 -8.37 -14.72
C GLY A 488 -3.27 -8.21 -16.16
N PHE A 489 -4.42 -8.79 -16.49
CA PHE A 489 -5.05 -8.67 -17.81
C PHE A 489 -6.48 -8.14 -17.67
N SER A 490 -6.90 -7.23 -18.53
CA SER A 490 -8.29 -6.75 -18.60
C SER A 490 -8.72 -6.08 -17.29
N ARG A 491 -9.79 -6.58 -16.69
CA ARG A 491 -10.23 -6.30 -15.33
C ARG A 491 -9.19 -6.69 -14.28
N GLY A 492 -8.45 -7.77 -14.47
CA GLY A 492 -7.28 -8.12 -13.65
C GLY A 492 -6.15 -7.08 -13.72
N ALA A 493 -5.98 -6.37 -14.84
CA ALA A 493 -5.08 -5.23 -14.92
C ALA A 493 -5.59 -4.02 -14.11
N ALA A 494 -6.91 -3.78 -14.07
CA ALA A 494 -7.49 -2.80 -13.16
C ALA A 494 -7.28 -3.20 -11.70
N SER A 495 -7.43 -4.49 -11.36
CA SER A 495 -7.05 -5.02 -10.04
C SER A 495 -5.58 -4.87 -9.74
N ALA A 496 -4.67 -5.08 -10.70
CA ALA A 496 -3.23 -4.85 -10.49
C ALA A 496 -2.93 -3.39 -10.17
N ARG A 497 -3.55 -2.44 -10.88
CA ARG A 497 -3.44 -1.00 -10.60
C ARG A 497 -4.04 -0.64 -9.23
N HIS A 498 -5.21 -1.19 -8.90
CA HIS A 498 -5.84 -1.00 -7.58
C HIS A 498 -5.02 -1.66 -6.45
N PHE A 499 -4.35 -2.78 -6.70
CA PHE A 499 -3.42 -3.40 -5.75
C PHE A 499 -2.30 -2.42 -5.42
N VAL A 500 -1.68 -1.78 -6.43
CA VAL A 500 -0.67 -0.74 -6.21
C VAL A 500 -1.24 0.42 -5.39
N HIS A 501 -2.45 0.89 -5.72
CA HIS A 501 -3.14 1.93 -4.95
C HIS A 501 -3.20 1.58 -3.45
N VAL A 502 -3.64 0.35 -3.12
CA VAL A 502 -3.84 -0.12 -1.74
C VAL A 502 -2.50 -0.31 -1.02
N VAL A 503 -1.57 -1.06 -1.59
CA VAL A 503 -0.30 -1.40 -0.91
C VAL A 503 0.69 -0.25 -0.82
N THR A 504 0.42 0.87 -1.49
CA THR A 504 1.20 2.11 -1.38
C THR A 504 0.43 3.23 -0.70
N HIS A 505 -0.76 2.94 -0.15
CA HIS A 505 -1.56 3.94 0.54
C HIS A 505 -0.92 4.37 1.87
N GLY A 506 -0.96 5.66 2.19
CA GLY A 506 -0.49 6.17 3.48
C GLY A 506 -1.42 5.76 4.64
N PRO A 507 -1.12 6.16 5.89
CA PRO A 507 -2.04 6.00 7.00
C PRO A 507 -3.31 6.84 6.73
N TYR A 508 -4.48 6.29 7.04
CA TYR A 508 -5.77 6.97 6.89
C TYR A 508 -6.66 6.62 8.07
N VAL A 509 -7.64 7.47 8.40
CA VAL A 509 -8.55 7.15 9.51
C VAL A 509 -9.69 6.30 9.00
N ALA A 510 -9.99 5.22 9.73
CA ALA A 510 -11.09 4.32 9.38
C ALA A 510 -12.41 5.09 9.33
N LYS A 511 -13.22 4.81 8.30
CA LYS A 511 -14.46 5.53 8.02
C LYS A 511 -15.62 4.90 8.78
N MET A 512 -16.62 5.70 9.12
CA MET A 512 -17.93 5.15 9.50
C MET A 512 -18.70 4.82 8.23
N GLY A 513 -19.07 3.56 8.09
CA GLY A 513 -19.69 3.01 6.89
C GLY A 513 -21.21 3.05 6.90
N LEU A 514 -21.79 2.86 5.72
CA LEU A 514 -23.23 2.65 5.55
C LEU A 514 -23.61 1.17 5.69
N VAL A 515 -22.66 0.25 5.42
CA VAL A 515 -22.89 -1.21 5.45
C VAL A 515 -22.34 -1.79 6.75
N TYR A 516 -21.11 -1.41 7.12
CA TYR A 516 -20.49 -1.80 8.38
C TYR A 516 -20.25 -0.60 9.30
N ALA A 517 -20.23 -0.84 10.61
CA ALA A 517 -20.06 0.23 11.60
C ALA A 517 -18.71 0.97 11.46
N VAL A 518 -17.66 0.27 11.01
CA VAL A 518 -16.34 0.81 10.71
C VAL A 518 -15.84 0.13 9.44
N GLU A 519 -15.34 0.91 8.49
CA GLU A 519 -14.92 0.46 7.16
C GLU A 519 -13.48 0.89 6.84
N ASP A 520 -12.77 0.03 6.09
CA ASP A 520 -11.44 0.32 5.54
C ASP A 520 -11.52 1.14 4.23
N LEU A 521 -10.38 1.42 3.60
CA LEU A 521 -10.28 2.16 2.33
C LEU A 521 -11.11 1.53 1.19
N GLN A 522 -11.34 0.23 1.24
CA GLN A 522 -12.04 -0.56 0.23
C GLN A 522 -13.47 -0.93 0.68
N ASN A 523 -14.00 -0.27 1.71
CA ASN A 523 -15.31 -0.52 2.32
C ASN A 523 -15.46 -1.94 2.95
N ASN A 524 -14.35 -2.60 3.29
CA ASN A 524 -14.39 -3.84 4.08
C ASN A 524 -14.71 -3.54 5.54
N SER A 525 -15.43 -4.47 6.18
CA SER A 525 -15.68 -4.43 7.61
C SER A 525 -14.39 -4.45 8.44
N LEU A 526 -14.25 -3.47 9.34
CA LEU A 526 -13.20 -3.42 10.34
C LEU A 526 -13.78 -3.71 11.73
N PRO A 527 -12.99 -4.32 12.65
CA PRO A 527 -13.36 -4.41 14.05
C PRO A 527 -13.68 -3.03 14.64
N LEU A 528 -14.69 -2.97 15.53
CA LEU A 528 -15.07 -1.72 16.23
C LEU A 528 -13.91 -1.05 16.97
N SER A 529 -12.86 -1.80 17.31
CA SER A 529 -11.64 -1.29 17.93
C SER A 529 -10.87 -0.30 17.05
N TYR A 530 -11.13 -0.25 15.75
CA TYR A 530 -10.56 0.71 14.79
C TYR A 530 -11.38 2.00 14.64
N LYS A 531 -12.53 2.13 15.33
CA LYS A 531 -13.32 3.36 15.29
C LYS A 531 -12.47 4.57 15.66
N ASN A 532 -12.43 5.59 14.79
CA ASN A 532 -11.64 6.81 14.97
C ASN A 532 -10.13 6.57 15.18
N LYS A 533 -9.61 5.40 14.78
CA LYS A 533 -8.18 5.11 14.80
C LYS A 533 -7.58 5.31 13.42
N LEU A 534 -6.31 5.72 13.44
CA LEU A 534 -5.49 5.75 12.24
C LEU A 534 -5.07 4.34 11.86
N MET A 535 -5.44 3.93 10.65
CA MET A 535 -5.02 2.69 10.04
C MET A 535 -3.52 2.73 9.75
N PRO A 536 -2.82 1.58 9.83
CA PRO A 536 -1.44 1.49 9.40
C PRO A 536 -1.28 1.82 7.91
N GLN A 537 -0.04 2.15 7.51
CA GLN A 537 0.32 2.30 6.09
C GLN A 537 0.02 1.02 5.30
N PHE A 538 -0.07 1.11 3.98
CA PHE A 538 -0.23 -0.02 3.05
C PHE A 538 -1.62 -0.68 3.08
N GLY A 539 -2.67 0.04 3.49
CA GLY A 539 -4.05 -0.44 3.43
C GLY A 539 -4.27 -1.75 4.20
N VAL A 540 -5.04 -2.67 3.61
CA VAL A 540 -5.33 -3.98 4.22
C VAL A 540 -4.07 -4.84 4.43
N LEU A 541 -3.00 -4.65 3.64
CA LEU A 541 -1.72 -5.32 3.87
C LEU A 541 -1.12 -4.92 5.22
N GLY A 542 -1.01 -3.62 5.49
CA GLY A 542 -0.51 -3.13 6.77
C GLY A 542 -1.40 -3.50 7.94
N GLN A 543 -2.72 -3.48 7.75
CA GLN A 543 -3.67 -3.95 8.77
C GLN A 543 -3.36 -5.40 9.17
N LEU A 544 -3.33 -6.31 8.19
CA LEU A 544 -3.14 -7.74 8.45
C LEU A 544 -1.75 -8.05 9.02
N LEU A 545 -0.71 -7.30 8.63
CA LEU A 545 0.63 -7.41 9.22
C LEU A 545 0.69 -6.88 10.66
N THR A 546 -0.03 -5.79 10.95
CA THR A 546 -0.15 -5.21 12.30
C THR A 546 -0.86 -6.17 13.24
N GLU A 547 -2.02 -6.71 12.81
CA GLU A 547 -2.77 -7.71 13.57
C GLU A 547 -1.97 -9.00 13.78
N ALA A 548 -1.08 -9.33 12.84
CA ALA A 548 -0.15 -10.44 12.99
C ALA A 548 1.03 -10.14 13.94
N GLY A 549 1.24 -8.89 14.38
CA GLY A 549 2.39 -8.46 15.16
C GLY A 549 3.71 -8.47 14.38
N LEU A 550 3.63 -8.42 13.05
CA LEU A 550 4.75 -8.52 12.12
C LEU A 550 5.16 -7.18 11.50
N MET A 551 4.28 -6.17 11.56
CA MET A 551 4.57 -4.83 11.07
C MET A 551 5.44 -4.06 12.07
N ASP A 552 6.36 -3.28 11.52
CA ASP A 552 7.09 -2.21 12.21
C ASP A 552 6.96 -0.95 11.36
N GLU A 553 6.53 0.16 11.96
CA GLU A 553 6.18 1.38 11.22
C GLU A 553 7.38 2.05 10.56
N THR A 554 8.60 1.76 11.03
CA THR A 554 9.85 2.36 10.53
C THR A 554 10.59 1.42 9.57
N LEU A 555 10.57 0.12 9.87
CA LEU A 555 11.33 -0.89 9.14
C LEU A 555 10.52 -1.54 8.00
N THR A 556 9.20 -1.63 8.14
CA THR A 556 8.34 -2.20 7.10
C THR A 556 8.19 -1.22 5.95
N LYS A 557 8.58 -1.65 4.74
CA LYS A 557 8.50 -0.85 3.51
C LYS A 557 7.85 -1.66 2.40
N VAL A 558 7.17 -0.97 1.48
CA VAL A 558 6.66 -1.59 0.25
C VAL A 558 7.38 -0.99 -0.94
N ASP A 559 7.92 -1.85 -1.79
CA ASP A 559 8.54 -1.49 -3.07
C ASP A 559 7.79 -2.20 -4.21
N VAL A 560 6.98 -1.47 -4.98
CA VAL A 560 6.37 -2.03 -6.19
C VAL A 560 7.36 -1.88 -7.32
N ARG A 561 8.18 -2.91 -7.54
CA ARG A 561 9.28 -2.89 -8.51
C ARG A 561 8.80 -2.86 -9.95
N PHE A 562 7.79 -3.67 -10.27
CA PHE A 562 7.32 -3.82 -11.65
C PHE A 562 5.81 -4.00 -11.71
N VAL A 563 5.17 -3.38 -12.70
CA VAL A 563 3.76 -3.61 -13.05
C VAL A 563 3.66 -3.95 -14.53
N GLY A 564 3.27 -5.18 -14.86
CA GLY A 564 3.07 -5.65 -16.23
C GLY A 564 1.59 -5.91 -16.52
N ILE A 565 0.95 -5.01 -17.25
CA ILE A 565 -0.49 -5.05 -17.49
C ILE A 565 -0.85 -5.17 -18.96
N TYR A 566 -1.91 -5.94 -19.23
CA TYR A 566 -2.47 -6.13 -20.57
C TYR A 566 -3.87 -5.52 -20.61
N ASP A 567 -4.06 -4.55 -21.50
CA ASP A 567 -5.37 -4.04 -21.93
C ASP A 567 -6.38 -3.72 -20.81
N THR A 568 -5.97 -2.86 -19.86
CA THR A 568 -6.77 -2.43 -18.69
C THR A 568 -8.20 -1.99 -19.02
N VAL A 569 -9.18 -2.66 -18.41
CA VAL A 569 -10.61 -2.32 -18.49
C VAL A 569 -11.21 -2.44 -17.07
N PRO A 570 -11.67 -1.35 -16.43
CA PRO A 570 -12.14 -1.39 -15.05
C PRO A 570 -13.56 -1.95 -14.86
N HIS A 571 -14.39 -1.98 -15.91
CA HIS A 571 -15.80 -2.36 -15.81
C HIS A 571 -16.27 -3.14 -17.06
N HIS A 572 -17.22 -4.06 -16.87
CA HIS A 572 -18.01 -4.68 -17.95
C HIS A 572 -19.52 -4.62 -17.61
N GLY A 573 -20.32 -3.81 -18.30
CA GLY A 573 -21.77 -3.65 -18.03
C GLY A 573 -22.33 -2.23 -18.31
N PHE A 574 -23.62 -2.02 -17.99
CA PHE A 574 -24.45 -0.92 -18.52
C PHE A 574 -24.28 0.47 -17.87
N VAL A 575 -23.57 0.60 -16.75
CA VAL A 575 -23.39 1.89 -16.05
C VAL A 575 -21.91 2.20 -15.93
N GLN A 576 -21.50 3.30 -16.56
CA GLN A 576 -20.12 3.79 -16.58
C GLN A 576 -20.04 5.04 -15.68
N HIS A 577 -19.72 4.87 -14.40
CA HIS A 577 -19.32 5.99 -13.52
C HIS A 577 -17.79 5.99 -13.34
N ASN A 578 -17.27 6.88 -12.49
CA ASN A 578 -15.88 7.31 -12.44
C ASN A 578 -14.91 6.26 -11.84
N ASP A 579 -15.03 5.00 -12.28
CA ASP A 579 -14.39 3.81 -11.69
C ASP A 579 -12.86 3.93 -11.59
N ALA A 580 -12.22 4.64 -12.54
CA ALA A 580 -10.78 4.85 -12.52
C ALA A 580 -10.32 5.67 -11.30
N LYS A 581 -11.08 6.69 -10.93
CA LYS A 581 -10.83 7.52 -9.75
C LYS A 581 -11.20 6.77 -8.48
N ASP A 582 -12.35 6.10 -8.47
CA ASP A 582 -12.85 5.38 -7.29
C ASP A 582 -11.95 4.19 -6.91
N LEU A 583 -11.37 3.51 -7.91
CA LEU A 583 -10.37 2.45 -7.71
C LEU A 583 -8.93 3.00 -7.64
N GLY A 584 -8.73 4.31 -7.81
CA GLY A 584 -7.44 4.96 -7.79
C GLY A 584 -6.41 4.35 -8.74
N LEU A 585 -6.84 3.99 -9.95
CA LEU A 585 -6.03 3.27 -10.94
C LEU A 585 -4.81 4.08 -11.40
N ASP A 586 -4.86 5.41 -11.31
CA ASP A 586 -3.77 6.32 -11.64
C ASP A 586 -2.57 6.21 -10.69
N ASN A 587 -2.78 5.67 -9.49
CA ASN A 587 -1.71 5.43 -8.52
C ASN A 587 -0.75 4.30 -8.94
N VAL A 588 -0.98 3.67 -10.10
CA VAL A 588 0.01 2.79 -10.75
C VAL A 588 1.35 3.50 -10.98
N ASN A 589 1.35 4.84 -11.10
CA ASN A 589 2.56 5.67 -11.20
C ASN A 589 3.47 5.64 -9.96
N ARG A 590 3.01 5.04 -8.84
CA ARG A 590 3.83 4.81 -7.64
C ARG A 590 4.77 3.62 -7.77
N ALA A 591 4.55 2.74 -8.75
CA ALA A 591 5.46 1.67 -9.08
C ALA A 591 6.77 2.19 -9.69
N ASN A 592 7.85 1.42 -9.58
CA ASN A 592 9.13 1.80 -10.16
C ASN A 592 9.10 1.70 -11.68
N TYR A 593 8.50 0.64 -12.25
CA TYR A 593 8.36 0.55 -13.69
C TYR A 593 7.03 -0.09 -14.12
N VAL A 594 6.34 0.55 -15.07
CA VAL A 594 5.04 0.08 -15.60
C VAL A 594 5.15 -0.23 -17.08
N VAL A 595 4.66 -1.40 -17.49
CA VAL A 595 4.49 -1.75 -18.90
C VAL A 595 3.02 -2.04 -19.13
N HIS A 596 2.42 -1.32 -20.07
CA HIS A 596 1.03 -1.53 -20.46
C HIS A 596 0.94 -1.87 -21.94
N MET A 597 0.57 -3.11 -22.25
CA MET A 597 0.36 -3.56 -23.63
C MET A 597 -1.13 -3.51 -23.97
N VAL A 598 -1.50 -2.76 -25.01
CA VAL A 598 -2.90 -2.46 -25.35
C VAL A 598 -3.28 -2.96 -26.74
N ALA A 599 -4.51 -3.44 -26.89
CA ALA A 599 -5.08 -3.92 -28.15
C ALA A 599 -5.43 -2.76 -29.09
N ALA A 600 -4.83 -2.71 -30.28
CA ALA A 600 -5.10 -1.66 -31.26
C ALA A 600 -6.52 -1.75 -31.85
N ASP A 601 -7.07 -2.97 -31.97
CA ASP A 601 -8.31 -3.23 -32.71
C ASP A 601 -9.50 -3.57 -31.79
N GLU A 602 -9.41 -3.34 -30.47
CA GLU A 602 -10.52 -3.49 -29.53
C GLU A 602 -11.51 -2.32 -29.64
N HIS A 603 -12.72 -2.61 -30.12
CA HIS A 603 -13.73 -1.61 -30.45
C HIS A 603 -15.07 -1.79 -29.73
N ARG A 604 -15.20 -2.74 -28.79
CA ARG A 604 -16.45 -2.94 -28.04
C ARG A 604 -16.70 -1.76 -27.11
N ALA A 605 -17.93 -1.27 -27.06
CA ALA A 605 -18.29 -0.09 -26.29
C ALA A 605 -18.09 -0.25 -24.78
N ASN A 606 -18.24 -1.48 -24.29
CA ASN A 606 -18.05 -1.82 -22.88
C ASN A 606 -16.60 -2.11 -22.49
N PHE A 607 -15.64 -2.00 -23.43
CA PHE A 607 -14.22 -2.27 -23.23
C PHE A 607 -13.40 -0.97 -23.35
N SER A 608 -13.81 0.05 -22.60
CA SER A 608 -13.09 1.32 -22.54
C SER A 608 -11.71 1.11 -21.90
N LEU A 609 -10.66 1.46 -22.63
CA LEU A 609 -9.29 1.45 -22.12
C LEU A 609 -9.13 2.53 -21.06
N VAL A 610 -8.43 2.21 -19.97
CA VAL A 610 -7.84 3.21 -19.08
C VAL A 610 -6.35 3.23 -19.35
N ASP A 611 -5.85 4.37 -19.83
CA ASP A 611 -4.44 4.52 -20.18
C ASP A 611 -3.54 4.63 -18.92
N ILE A 612 -2.23 4.75 -19.15
CA ILE A 612 -1.24 5.06 -18.10
C ILE A 612 -0.62 6.45 -18.27
N SER A 613 -1.40 7.45 -18.69
CA SER A 613 -0.95 8.83 -18.92
C SER A 613 -0.29 9.48 -17.69
N THR A 614 -0.62 9.01 -16.48
CA THR A 614 0.01 9.47 -15.22
C THR A 614 1.42 8.93 -14.99
N VAL A 615 1.89 7.98 -15.81
CA VAL A 615 3.21 7.37 -15.72
C VAL A 615 4.19 8.07 -16.67
N ALA A 616 5.32 8.53 -16.14
CA ALA A 616 6.37 9.15 -16.95
C ALA A 616 6.97 8.13 -17.95
N LYS A 617 7.04 8.49 -19.23
CA LYS A 617 7.61 7.62 -20.27
C LYS A 617 9.13 7.52 -20.12
N VAL A 618 9.64 6.32 -19.89
CA VAL A 618 11.07 6.07 -19.64
C VAL A 618 11.48 4.79 -20.38
N PRO A 619 12.65 4.75 -21.05
CA PRO A 619 13.14 3.53 -21.69
C PRO A 619 13.33 2.36 -20.71
N ALA A 620 13.16 1.13 -21.21
CA ALA A 620 13.28 -0.09 -20.42
C ALA A 620 14.66 -0.26 -19.74
N ASP A 621 15.72 0.20 -20.39
CA ASP A 621 17.10 0.06 -19.91
C ASP A 621 17.52 1.16 -18.92
N SER A 622 16.68 2.19 -18.75
CA SER A 622 16.95 3.28 -17.81
C SER A 622 16.59 2.86 -16.39
N LYS A 623 17.50 2.98 -15.41
CA LYS A 623 17.20 2.71 -13.98
C LYS A 623 16.25 3.71 -13.30
N LYS A 624 15.66 4.65 -14.03
CA LYS A 624 14.72 5.65 -13.50
C LYS A 624 13.31 5.06 -13.36
N LYS A 625 12.52 5.64 -12.45
CA LYS A 625 11.09 5.35 -12.35
C LYS A 625 10.33 5.83 -13.59
N GLY A 626 9.33 5.09 -14.03
CA GLY A 626 8.51 5.44 -15.19
C GLY A 626 7.83 4.24 -15.83
N GLY A 627 7.65 4.25 -17.14
CA GLY A 627 7.03 3.14 -17.84
C GLY A 627 6.85 3.36 -19.33
N THR A 628 6.11 2.45 -19.97
CA THR A 628 5.74 2.55 -21.38
C THR A 628 4.36 1.94 -21.62
N GLU A 629 3.62 2.55 -22.54
CA GLU A 629 2.36 2.04 -23.09
C GLU A 629 2.60 1.68 -24.56
N LEU A 630 2.26 0.45 -24.95
CA LEU A 630 2.61 -0.13 -26.24
C LEU A 630 1.36 -0.70 -26.90
N SER A 631 1.05 -0.23 -28.10
CA SER A 631 -0.10 -0.70 -28.87
C SER A 631 0.29 -1.86 -29.79
N PHE A 632 -0.45 -2.96 -29.68
CA PHE A 632 -0.25 -4.18 -30.45
C PHE A 632 -1.47 -4.44 -31.35
N PRO A 633 -1.28 -4.84 -32.62
CA PRO A 633 -2.38 -5.33 -33.46
C PRO A 633 -3.19 -6.43 -32.78
N GLY A 634 -4.48 -6.47 -33.07
CA GLY A 634 -5.41 -7.44 -32.53
C GLY A 634 -6.36 -6.89 -31.49
N VAL A 635 -7.28 -7.75 -31.07
CA VAL A 635 -8.28 -7.45 -30.05
C VAL A 635 -7.82 -7.89 -28.67
N HIS A 636 -8.63 -7.64 -27.64
CA HIS A 636 -8.33 -7.85 -26.22
C HIS A 636 -7.49 -9.10 -25.88
N CYS A 637 -7.97 -10.28 -26.28
CA CYS A 637 -7.33 -11.57 -25.98
C CYS A 637 -6.20 -11.93 -26.97
N ASP A 638 -6.05 -11.23 -28.09
CA ASP A 638 -4.85 -11.36 -28.93
C ASP A 638 -3.62 -10.76 -28.22
N VAL A 639 -3.83 -9.77 -27.34
CA VAL A 639 -2.76 -9.14 -26.54
C VAL A 639 -2.63 -9.79 -25.16
N GLY A 640 -3.74 -10.08 -24.50
CA GLY A 640 -3.76 -10.67 -23.15
C GLY A 640 -3.68 -12.20 -23.09
N GLY A 641 -3.81 -12.89 -24.22
CA GLY A 641 -3.93 -14.34 -24.30
C GLY A 641 -5.37 -14.83 -24.06
N ALA A 642 -5.52 -16.13 -23.78
CA ALA A 642 -6.77 -16.85 -23.53
C ALA A 642 -7.56 -17.40 -24.74
N TYR A 643 -7.22 -17.06 -25.99
CA TYR A 643 -7.77 -17.76 -27.14
C TYR A 643 -7.16 -19.15 -27.31
N GLU A 644 -7.96 -20.13 -27.72
CA GLU A 644 -7.50 -21.49 -28.01
C GLU A 644 -7.03 -21.62 -29.47
N GLU A 645 -5.90 -22.29 -29.69
CA GLU A 645 -5.32 -22.51 -31.03
C GLU A 645 -6.31 -23.20 -31.97
N GLY A 646 -6.64 -22.53 -33.08
CA GLY A 646 -7.48 -23.10 -34.13
C GLY A 646 -8.96 -23.19 -33.78
N ARG A 647 -9.42 -22.59 -32.68
CA ARG A 647 -10.85 -22.44 -32.39
C ARG A 647 -11.49 -21.57 -33.49
N ILE A 648 -12.72 -21.91 -33.87
CA ILE A 648 -13.44 -21.17 -34.91
C ILE A 648 -13.86 -19.81 -34.34
N ASP A 649 -13.40 -18.75 -34.99
CA ASP A 649 -13.87 -17.39 -34.77
C ASP A 649 -15.13 -17.15 -35.60
N ASN A 650 -16.23 -16.81 -34.94
CA ASN A 650 -17.56 -16.75 -35.56
C ASN A 650 -18.31 -15.48 -35.15
N PRO A 651 -17.95 -14.30 -35.68
CA PRO A 651 -18.65 -13.05 -35.40
C PRO A 651 -20.06 -13.04 -36.05
N LEU A 652 -21.08 -13.32 -35.23
CA LEU A 652 -22.45 -13.64 -35.66
C LEU A 652 -23.37 -12.46 -36.01
N ARG A 653 -22.87 -11.22 -35.95
CA ARG A 653 -23.54 -10.02 -36.49
C ARG A 653 -22.58 -8.85 -36.43
N ILE A 654 -21.63 -8.79 -37.34
CA ILE A 654 -20.67 -7.69 -37.43
C ILE A 654 -21.43 -6.38 -37.59
N ASP A 655 -22.39 -6.34 -38.51
CA ASP A 655 -23.33 -5.22 -38.71
C ASP A 655 -24.67 -5.73 -39.24
N ALA A 656 -25.71 -4.90 -39.21
CA ALA A 656 -27.02 -5.26 -39.71
C ALA A 656 -27.76 -4.05 -40.31
N ASP A 657 -28.49 -4.30 -41.40
CA ASP A 657 -29.21 -3.25 -42.14
C ASP A 657 -30.53 -3.79 -42.73
N THR A 658 -31.38 -2.88 -43.19
CA THR A 658 -32.61 -3.16 -43.93
C THR A 658 -32.36 -3.58 -45.39
N SER A 659 -31.17 -3.30 -45.95
CA SER A 659 -30.79 -3.66 -47.32
C SER A 659 -29.43 -4.36 -47.41
N GLU A 660 -29.29 -5.28 -48.37
CA GLU A 660 -28.01 -5.95 -48.64
C GLU A 660 -26.95 -4.95 -49.16
N GLU A 661 -27.36 -4.01 -50.03
CA GLU A 661 -26.46 -3.03 -50.63
C GLU A 661 -25.77 -2.13 -49.58
N ALA A 662 -26.45 -1.80 -48.48
CA ALA A 662 -25.88 -1.00 -47.40
C ALA A 662 -24.73 -1.72 -46.66
N LEU A 663 -24.68 -3.06 -46.67
CA LEU A 663 -23.64 -3.84 -46.00
C LEU A 663 -22.43 -4.14 -46.90
N LYS A 664 -22.56 -4.01 -48.22
CA LYS A 664 -21.47 -4.28 -49.18
C LYS A 664 -20.25 -3.37 -48.99
N PRO A 665 -20.38 -2.05 -48.74
CA PRO A 665 -19.23 -1.19 -48.49
C PRO A 665 -18.38 -1.68 -47.32
N LEU A 666 -18.99 -1.94 -46.16
CA LEU A 666 -18.30 -2.45 -44.98
C LEU A 666 -17.69 -3.83 -45.23
N ARG A 667 -18.42 -4.74 -45.89
CA ARG A 667 -17.89 -6.05 -46.26
C ARG A 667 -16.61 -5.93 -47.09
N ASN A 668 -16.64 -5.08 -48.12
CA ASN A 668 -15.50 -4.89 -49.01
C ASN A 668 -14.32 -4.22 -48.30
N GLU A 669 -14.59 -3.26 -47.42
CA GLU A 669 -13.56 -2.63 -46.57
C GLU A 669 -12.87 -3.67 -45.67
N LEU A 670 -13.63 -4.52 -45.00
CA LEU A 670 -13.08 -5.57 -44.13
C LEU A 670 -12.25 -6.59 -44.91
N ILE A 671 -12.66 -6.94 -46.14
CA ILE A 671 -11.88 -7.81 -47.03
C ILE A 671 -10.58 -7.10 -47.46
N GLN A 672 -10.68 -5.84 -47.88
CA GLN A 672 -9.53 -5.05 -48.32
C GLN A 672 -8.47 -4.87 -47.22
N GLN A 673 -8.92 -4.73 -45.96
CA GLN A 673 -8.04 -4.62 -44.80
C GLN A 673 -7.45 -5.96 -44.34
N GLY A 674 -7.88 -7.07 -44.92
CA GLY A 674 -7.45 -8.44 -44.58
C GLY A 674 -8.10 -9.00 -43.32
N TRP A 675 -9.19 -8.41 -42.83
CA TRP A 675 -9.96 -8.99 -41.72
C TRP A 675 -10.66 -10.27 -42.12
N PHE A 676 -11.13 -10.39 -43.35
CA PHE A 676 -11.80 -11.59 -43.83
C PHE A 676 -11.42 -11.87 -45.28
N LYS A 677 -11.34 -13.15 -45.64
CA LYS A 677 -11.38 -13.56 -47.06
C LYS A 677 -12.81 -13.49 -47.59
N ASN A 678 -12.92 -13.48 -48.92
CA ASN A 678 -14.20 -13.33 -49.60
C ASN A 678 -15.23 -14.43 -49.23
N ASP A 679 -14.75 -15.66 -48.99
CA ASP A 679 -15.57 -16.82 -48.59
C ASP A 679 -15.83 -16.91 -47.08
N GLU A 680 -15.05 -16.18 -46.28
CA GLU A 680 -15.13 -16.14 -44.81
C GLU A 680 -16.14 -15.11 -44.28
N ILE A 681 -16.66 -14.21 -45.13
CA ILE A 681 -17.64 -13.17 -44.74
C ILE A 681 -18.83 -13.11 -45.70
N LYS A 682 -20.05 -13.20 -45.13
CA LYS A 682 -21.31 -13.33 -45.88
C LYS A 682 -22.37 -12.37 -45.38
N ILE A 683 -23.21 -11.89 -46.31
CA ILE A 683 -24.43 -11.18 -45.97
C ILE A 683 -25.57 -12.20 -45.93
N ILE A 684 -26.26 -12.30 -44.80
CA ILE A 684 -27.30 -13.28 -44.55
C ILE A 684 -28.63 -12.57 -44.37
N LEU A 685 -29.66 -13.01 -45.09
CA LEU A 685 -31.04 -12.59 -44.91
C LEU A 685 -31.66 -13.37 -43.76
N ASN A 686 -32.14 -12.68 -42.73
CA ASN A 686 -32.88 -13.28 -41.62
C ASN A 686 -34.27 -13.76 -42.11
N PRO A 687 -34.54 -15.08 -42.15
CA PRO A 687 -35.80 -15.61 -42.67
C PRO A 687 -37.02 -15.16 -41.86
N LEU A 688 -36.87 -14.93 -40.55
CA LEU A 688 -37.95 -14.56 -39.64
C LEU A 688 -38.39 -13.09 -39.79
N LEU A 689 -37.56 -12.25 -40.42
CA LEU A 689 -37.82 -10.82 -40.60
C LEU A 689 -38.15 -10.45 -42.06
N LYS A 690 -38.38 -11.45 -42.93
CA LYS A 690 -38.64 -11.26 -44.37
C LYS A 690 -39.85 -10.36 -44.67
N LEU A 691 -40.85 -10.33 -43.80
CA LEU A 691 -42.12 -9.61 -43.96
C LEU A 691 -42.22 -8.31 -43.14
N SER A 692 -41.18 -7.98 -42.35
CA SER A 692 -41.19 -6.82 -41.45
C SER A 692 -40.55 -5.60 -42.14
N SER A 693 -41.36 -4.60 -42.47
CA SER A 693 -40.86 -3.32 -42.99
C SER A 693 -40.19 -2.50 -41.89
N GLY A 694 -39.04 -1.89 -42.18
CA GLY A 694 -38.32 -1.02 -41.23
C GLY A 694 -37.44 -1.75 -40.19
N VAL A 695 -37.23 -3.06 -40.32
CA VAL A 695 -36.38 -3.85 -39.42
C VAL A 695 -35.12 -4.35 -40.15
N ASN A 696 -33.98 -4.40 -39.45
CA ASN A 696 -32.72 -4.93 -39.97
C ASN A 696 -32.85 -6.42 -40.32
N ARG A 697 -33.11 -6.71 -41.60
CA ARG A 697 -33.33 -8.07 -42.14
C ARG A 697 -32.08 -8.69 -42.74
N PHE A 698 -31.05 -7.89 -43.07
CA PHE A 698 -29.76 -8.38 -43.51
C PHE A 698 -28.73 -8.19 -42.41
N ARG A 699 -27.80 -9.15 -42.30
CA ARG A 699 -26.68 -9.06 -41.36
C ARG A 699 -25.40 -9.58 -41.98
N LEU A 700 -24.28 -8.99 -41.56
CA LEU A 700 -22.94 -9.39 -41.97
C LEU A 700 -22.39 -10.36 -40.92
N GLU A 701 -22.03 -11.58 -41.34
CA GLU A 701 -21.45 -12.61 -40.48
C GLU A 701 -20.11 -13.09 -41.03
N GLY A 702 -19.18 -13.37 -40.12
CA GLY A 702 -17.90 -13.97 -40.44
C GLY A 702 -17.73 -15.35 -39.82
N LYS A 703 -16.93 -16.20 -40.46
CA LYS A 703 -16.54 -17.51 -39.91
C LYS A 703 -15.12 -17.87 -40.37
N ARG A 704 -14.19 -17.97 -39.43
CA ARG A 704 -12.75 -18.13 -39.70
C ARG A 704 -12.11 -19.12 -38.74
N LYS A 705 -10.97 -19.68 -39.12
CA LYS A 705 -10.11 -20.50 -38.24
C LYS A 705 -8.78 -19.77 -38.04
N LEU A 706 -8.49 -19.36 -36.80
CA LEU A 706 -7.36 -18.50 -36.48
C LEU A 706 -6.38 -19.19 -35.52
N SER A 707 -5.11 -18.81 -35.59
CA SER A 707 -4.08 -19.26 -34.66
C SER A 707 -3.94 -18.28 -33.49
N ASN A 708 -3.78 -18.81 -32.28
CA ASN A 708 -3.53 -18.01 -31.08
C ASN A 708 -2.06 -17.62 -30.89
N GLN A 709 -1.15 -18.13 -31.73
CA GLN A 709 0.30 -18.03 -31.50
C GLN A 709 0.82 -16.58 -31.55
N TYR A 710 0.11 -15.66 -32.19
CA TYR A 710 0.44 -14.22 -32.13
C TYR A 710 0.46 -13.67 -30.70
N SER A 711 -0.43 -14.15 -29.82
CA SER A 711 -0.49 -13.72 -28.41
C SER A 711 0.77 -14.05 -27.61
N TYR A 712 1.64 -14.90 -28.15
CA TYR A 712 2.91 -15.23 -27.50
C TYR A 712 3.93 -14.11 -27.68
N ILE A 713 3.79 -13.26 -28.71
CA ILE A 713 4.68 -12.10 -28.94
C ILE A 713 4.60 -11.08 -27.79
N PRO A 714 3.43 -10.53 -27.42
CA PRO A 714 3.35 -9.61 -26.28
C PRO A 714 3.78 -10.28 -24.96
N LEU A 715 3.50 -11.57 -24.78
CA LEU A 715 4.01 -12.35 -23.65
C LEU A 715 5.55 -12.39 -23.60
N HIS A 716 6.20 -12.67 -24.75
CA HIS A 716 7.65 -12.76 -24.84
C HIS A 716 8.32 -11.41 -24.57
N HIS A 717 7.79 -10.33 -25.13
CA HIS A 717 8.31 -8.99 -24.86
C HIS A 717 8.06 -8.55 -23.42
N MET A 718 6.95 -8.93 -22.79
CA MET A 718 6.74 -8.68 -21.36
C MET A 718 7.82 -9.39 -20.53
N ALA A 719 8.19 -10.62 -20.88
CA ALA A 719 9.28 -11.34 -20.22
C ALA A 719 10.65 -10.65 -20.41
N GLU A 720 10.89 -10.04 -21.57
CA GLU A 720 12.10 -9.22 -21.82
C GLU A 720 12.11 -7.94 -20.95
N PHE A 721 10.97 -7.25 -20.80
CA PHE A 721 10.84 -6.15 -19.86
C PHE A 721 11.11 -6.58 -18.41
N CYS A 722 10.56 -7.73 -18.00
CA CYS A 722 10.82 -8.34 -16.70
C CYS A 722 12.32 -8.52 -16.45
N ASN A 723 13.05 -9.09 -17.41
CA ASN A 723 14.49 -9.30 -17.30
C ASN A 723 15.29 -7.99 -17.22
N LYS A 724 14.94 -6.98 -18.03
CA LYS A 724 15.56 -5.64 -17.96
C LYS A 724 15.32 -4.94 -16.60
N ARG A 725 14.33 -5.41 -15.83
CA ARG A 725 13.91 -4.86 -14.53
C ARG A 725 14.16 -5.78 -13.35
N ASP A 726 15.01 -6.79 -13.53
CA ASP A 726 15.42 -7.76 -12.49
C ASP A 726 14.23 -8.53 -11.86
N VAL A 727 13.12 -8.64 -12.57
CA VAL A 727 11.96 -9.46 -12.17
C VAL A 727 12.32 -10.94 -12.40
N PRO A 728 12.12 -11.85 -11.42
CA PRO A 728 12.62 -13.22 -11.48
C PRO A 728 11.72 -14.14 -12.34
N ILE A 729 11.57 -13.82 -13.61
CA ILE A 729 10.91 -14.66 -14.61
C ILE A 729 11.92 -15.63 -15.22
N LYS A 730 11.56 -16.92 -15.30
CA LYS A 730 12.34 -17.95 -16.02
C LYS A 730 12.11 -17.81 -17.52
N GLN A 731 12.77 -16.85 -18.16
CA GLN A 731 12.53 -16.49 -19.57
C GLN A 731 12.69 -17.67 -20.54
N SER A 732 13.74 -18.48 -20.41
CA SER A 732 13.94 -19.66 -21.26
C SER A 732 12.79 -20.67 -21.13
N SER A 733 12.39 -21.00 -19.89
CA SER A 733 11.23 -21.83 -19.59
C SER A 733 9.94 -21.27 -20.19
N LEU A 734 9.75 -19.94 -20.15
CA LEU A 734 8.58 -19.28 -20.73
C LEU A 734 8.56 -19.38 -22.25
N TYR A 735 9.70 -19.20 -22.92
CA TYR A 735 9.81 -19.36 -24.36
C TYR A 735 9.57 -20.80 -24.80
N GLU A 736 10.10 -21.78 -24.05
CA GLU A 736 9.81 -23.21 -24.27
C GLU A 736 8.34 -23.56 -24.02
N PHE A 737 7.70 -22.90 -23.05
CA PHE A 737 6.29 -23.13 -22.71
C PHE A 737 5.34 -22.60 -23.80
N LYS A 738 5.69 -21.50 -24.47
CA LYS A 738 4.90 -20.88 -25.56
C LYS A 738 5.80 -20.46 -26.74
N TYR A 739 6.30 -21.43 -27.48
CA TYR A 739 7.07 -21.20 -28.72
C TYR A 739 6.19 -21.26 -29.97
N PHE A 740 6.67 -20.70 -31.09
CA PHE A 740 5.99 -20.81 -32.37
C PHE A 740 6.23 -22.19 -32.99
N LYS A 741 5.15 -22.81 -33.45
CA LYS A 741 5.19 -24.15 -34.08
C LYS A 741 4.44 -24.16 -35.40
N PRO A 742 4.84 -24.97 -36.40
CA PRO A 742 4.04 -25.17 -37.59
C PRO A 742 2.61 -25.60 -37.23
N ASN A 743 1.63 -25.10 -37.97
CA ASN A 743 0.21 -25.38 -37.74
C ASN A 743 -0.56 -25.48 -39.07
N PHE A 744 -1.88 -25.32 -39.02
CA PHE A 744 -2.73 -25.46 -40.20
C PHE A 744 -2.49 -24.37 -41.27
N ILE A 745 -1.85 -23.26 -40.94
CA ILE A 745 -1.49 -22.20 -41.90
C ILE A 745 -0.43 -22.71 -42.88
N ASP A 746 0.53 -23.52 -42.40
CA ASP A 746 1.62 -24.06 -43.23
C ASP A 746 1.13 -25.01 -44.33
N ASN A 747 -0.07 -25.58 -44.17
CA ASN A 747 -0.70 -26.49 -45.11
C ASN A 747 -1.59 -25.78 -46.14
N LEU A 748 -1.76 -24.45 -46.04
CA LEU A 748 -2.55 -23.70 -47.00
C LEU A 748 -1.83 -23.64 -48.37
N PRO A 749 -2.55 -23.87 -49.48
CA PRO A 749 -1.96 -23.79 -50.81
C PRO A 749 -1.52 -22.35 -51.11
N ASN A 750 -0.30 -22.19 -51.65
CA ASN A 750 0.28 -20.89 -52.02
C ASN A 750 0.31 -19.86 -50.86
N VAL A 751 0.44 -20.31 -49.61
CA VAL A 751 0.58 -19.41 -48.47
C VAL A 751 1.83 -18.55 -48.60
N GLU A 752 1.69 -17.24 -48.41
CA GLU A 752 2.78 -16.27 -48.57
C GLU A 752 3.89 -16.50 -47.54
N TYR A 753 3.51 -16.81 -46.29
CA TYR A 753 4.45 -17.07 -45.20
C TYR A 753 4.12 -18.37 -44.46
N LYS A 754 5.18 -19.10 -44.05
CA LYS A 754 5.08 -20.21 -43.11
C LYS A 754 4.95 -19.68 -41.68
N ASN A 755 4.23 -20.38 -40.82
CA ASN A 755 3.76 -19.87 -39.53
C ASN A 755 4.92 -19.37 -38.64
N VAL A 756 5.93 -20.21 -38.44
CA VAL A 756 7.08 -19.89 -37.57
C VAL A 756 7.89 -18.73 -38.12
N ALA A 757 8.25 -18.78 -39.40
CA ALA A 757 9.05 -17.73 -40.04
C ALA A 757 8.36 -16.36 -39.98
N PHE A 758 7.04 -16.33 -40.23
CA PHE A 758 6.26 -15.10 -40.14
C PHE A 758 6.23 -14.53 -38.74
N LEU A 759 5.89 -15.34 -37.73
CA LEU A 759 5.77 -14.85 -36.36
C LEU A 759 7.11 -14.39 -35.78
N GLU A 760 8.22 -15.02 -36.14
CA GLU A 760 9.57 -14.54 -35.75
C GLU A 760 9.90 -13.17 -36.40
N GLU A 761 9.51 -12.96 -37.66
CA GLU A 761 9.65 -11.64 -38.30
C GLU A 761 8.81 -10.58 -37.58
N ILE A 762 7.54 -10.88 -37.28
CA ILE A 762 6.65 -9.96 -36.55
C ILE A 762 7.17 -9.69 -35.14
N LYS A 763 7.64 -10.72 -34.42
CA LYS A 763 8.27 -10.59 -33.11
C LYS A 763 9.48 -9.66 -33.17
N THR A 764 10.36 -9.82 -34.16
CA THR A 764 11.54 -8.95 -34.34
C THR A 764 11.13 -7.50 -34.62
N LYS A 765 10.12 -7.27 -35.46
CA LYS A 765 9.59 -5.91 -35.74
C LYS A 765 9.03 -5.26 -34.46
N LEU A 766 8.28 -6.02 -33.67
CA LEU A 766 7.68 -5.53 -32.42
C LEU A 766 8.71 -5.37 -31.30
N GLU A 767 9.78 -6.16 -31.27
CA GLU A 767 10.93 -5.96 -30.38
C GLU A 767 11.57 -4.59 -30.62
N ASN A 768 11.81 -4.26 -31.90
CA ASN A 768 12.36 -2.95 -32.28
C ASN A 768 11.44 -1.79 -31.84
N TYR A 769 10.12 -1.96 -31.94
CA TYR A 769 9.14 -1.00 -31.41
C TYR A 769 9.21 -0.89 -29.89
N CYS A 770 9.27 -2.01 -29.17
CA CYS A 770 9.25 -2.04 -27.71
C CYS A 770 10.50 -1.43 -27.07
N PHE A 771 11.68 -1.67 -27.67
CA PHE A 771 12.96 -1.40 -26.99
C PHE A 771 13.87 -0.40 -27.72
N ASN A 772 13.72 -0.22 -29.03
CA ASN A 772 14.69 0.51 -29.85
C ASN A 772 14.08 1.74 -30.56
N GLY A 773 12.89 2.18 -30.14
CA GLY A 773 12.23 3.36 -30.72
C GLY A 773 11.67 3.14 -32.12
N GLY A 774 11.46 1.88 -32.53
CA GLY A 774 10.75 1.54 -33.75
C GLY A 774 9.32 2.08 -33.77
N THR A 775 8.65 2.00 -34.92
CA THR A 775 7.25 2.42 -35.02
C THR A 775 6.30 1.25 -34.71
N PRO A 776 5.11 1.52 -34.13
CA PRO A 776 4.09 0.49 -33.95
C PRO A 776 3.68 -0.10 -35.30
N LEU A 777 3.37 -1.40 -35.29
CA LEU A 777 2.86 -2.11 -36.46
C LEU A 777 1.41 -1.69 -36.71
N SER A 778 1.12 -1.15 -37.90
CA SER A 778 -0.23 -0.69 -38.27
C SER A 778 -0.50 -0.97 -39.75
N PHE A 779 -1.79 -1.08 -40.11
CA PHE A 779 -2.19 -1.39 -41.48
C PHE A 779 -1.73 -0.33 -42.48
N GLU A 780 -1.69 0.95 -42.08
CA GLU A 780 -1.22 2.04 -42.93
C GLU A 780 0.28 1.94 -43.26
N LYS A 781 1.08 1.39 -42.35
CA LYS A 781 2.53 1.32 -42.47
C LYS A 781 3.02 0.01 -43.07
N ASP A 782 2.39 -1.11 -42.71
CA ASP A 782 2.75 -2.45 -43.19
C ASP A 782 1.48 -3.23 -43.57
N PRO A 783 0.79 -2.84 -44.66
CA PRO A 783 -0.51 -3.40 -45.02
C PRO A 783 -0.44 -4.90 -45.31
N LYS A 784 0.66 -5.39 -45.89
CA LYS A 784 0.82 -6.81 -46.20
C LYS A 784 0.94 -7.65 -44.93
N ALA A 785 1.85 -7.30 -44.03
CA ALA A 785 2.05 -8.04 -42.79
C ALA A 785 0.80 -7.97 -41.90
N VAL A 786 0.16 -6.80 -41.79
CA VAL A 786 -1.04 -6.63 -40.97
C VAL A 786 -2.24 -7.36 -41.58
N SER A 787 -2.43 -7.36 -42.90
CA SER A 787 -3.45 -8.20 -43.53
C SER A 787 -3.19 -9.69 -43.31
N PHE A 788 -1.94 -10.14 -43.35
CA PHE A 788 -1.64 -11.54 -43.05
C PHE A 788 -1.92 -11.88 -41.57
N LEU A 789 -1.58 -10.98 -40.64
CA LEU A 789 -1.97 -11.09 -39.23
C LEU A 789 -3.48 -11.21 -39.07
N ARG A 790 -4.25 -10.29 -39.66
CA ARG A 790 -5.71 -10.26 -39.57
C ARG A 790 -6.40 -11.50 -40.15
N ASN A 791 -5.87 -12.05 -41.25
CA ASN A 791 -6.42 -13.24 -41.88
C ASN A 791 -6.19 -14.53 -41.10
N HIS A 792 -5.11 -14.60 -40.30
CA HIS A 792 -4.62 -15.87 -39.77
C HIS A 792 -4.48 -15.92 -38.25
N TYR A 793 -4.43 -14.77 -37.57
CA TYR A 793 -4.10 -14.69 -36.15
C TYR A 793 -5.01 -13.76 -35.33
N LEU A 794 -5.47 -12.64 -35.90
CA LEU A 794 -6.21 -11.63 -35.13
C LEU A 794 -7.72 -11.85 -35.18
N HIS A 795 -8.33 -11.92 -33.99
CA HIS A 795 -9.75 -12.23 -33.82
C HIS A 795 -10.63 -10.99 -34.05
N TRP A 796 -11.93 -11.22 -34.25
CA TRP A 796 -12.91 -10.14 -34.36
C TRP A 796 -14.00 -10.29 -33.30
N ASN A 797 -14.05 -9.37 -32.35
CA ASN A 797 -14.93 -9.51 -31.18
C ASN A 797 -16.03 -8.45 -31.06
N SER A 798 -16.03 -7.41 -31.91
CA SER A 798 -17.03 -6.34 -31.85
C SER A 798 -18.22 -6.66 -32.75
N THR A 799 -19.29 -7.21 -32.17
CA THR A 799 -20.49 -7.65 -32.90
C THR A 799 -21.74 -7.18 -32.19
N TYR A 800 -22.82 -6.97 -32.94
CA TYR A 800 -24.11 -6.69 -32.34
C TYR A 800 -24.81 -7.95 -31.83
N GLY A 801 -24.41 -9.16 -32.23
CA GLY A 801 -25.18 -10.40 -32.05
C GLY A 801 -24.40 -11.54 -31.39
N GLU A 802 -25.16 -12.45 -30.77
CA GLU A 802 -24.71 -13.64 -30.06
C GLU A 802 -25.51 -14.86 -30.59
N GLU A 803 -24.94 -16.06 -30.50
CA GLU A 803 -25.58 -17.26 -31.02
C GLU A 803 -26.86 -17.60 -30.24
N GLY A 804 -27.98 -17.73 -30.96
CA GLY A 804 -29.31 -17.96 -30.40
C GLY A 804 -30.16 -16.70 -30.22
N MET A 805 -29.64 -15.50 -30.52
CA MET A 805 -30.40 -14.23 -30.48
C MET A 805 -30.36 -13.48 -31.81
N ASP A 806 -31.50 -13.48 -32.51
CA ASP A 806 -31.64 -12.87 -33.84
C ASP A 806 -31.88 -11.35 -33.84
N VAL A 807 -32.33 -10.75 -32.72
CA VAL A 807 -32.73 -9.33 -32.59
C VAL A 807 -32.26 -8.71 -31.26
N GLY A 808 -32.12 -7.37 -31.18
CA GLY A 808 -31.71 -6.61 -29.98
C GLY A 808 -30.21 -6.29 -29.89
N ILE A 809 -29.79 -5.20 -29.23
CA ILE A 809 -28.37 -4.83 -29.05
C ILE A 809 -27.77 -5.64 -27.88
N GLN A 810 -26.66 -6.35 -28.13
CA GLN A 810 -26.00 -7.22 -27.16
C GLN A 810 -24.76 -6.58 -26.53
N THR A 811 -24.13 -7.27 -25.57
CA THR A 811 -23.04 -6.77 -24.72
C THR A 811 -21.75 -6.38 -25.47
N ASN A 812 -21.46 -7.03 -26.61
CA ASN A 812 -20.23 -6.84 -27.40
C ASN A 812 -20.37 -5.84 -28.57
N TYR A 813 -21.41 -5.01 -28.56
CA TYR A 813 -21.63 -4.02 -29.63
C TYR A 813 -20.44 -3.05 -29.78
N PRO A 814 -20.12 -2.63 -31.02
CA PRO A 814 -19.04 -1.68 -31.23
C PRO A 814 -19.38 -0.28 -30.75
N ASN A 815 -18.36 0.42 -30.26
CA ASN A 815 -18.33 1.87 -30.20
C ASN A 815 -18.08 2.43 -31.60
N LYS A 816 -18.97 3.29 -32.09
CA LYS A 816 -18.82 3.97 -33.38
C LYS A 816 -18.80 5.48 -33.19
N VAL A 817 -17.83 6.14 -33.80
CA VAL A 817 -17.73 7.61 -33.90
C VAL A 817 -17.68 7.94 -35.39
N ASP A 818 -18.56 8.83 -35.84
CA ASP A 818 -18.73 9.18 -37.26
C ASP A 818 -18.90 7.95 -38.18
N GLY A 819 -19.64 6.94 -37.69
CA GLY A 819 -19.91 5.70 -38.41
C GLY A 819 -18.76 4.68 -38.42
N LYS A 820 -17.57 5.03 -37.92
CA LYS A 820 -16.41 4.15 -37.88
C LYS A 820 -16.21 3.55 -36.49
N ARG A 821 -15.73 2.30 -36.44
CA ARG A 821 -15.37 1.64 -35.18
C ARG A 821 -14.17 2.36 -34.58
N GLN A 822 -14.27 2.73 -33.31
CA GLN A 822 -13.19 3.42 -32.62
C GLN A 822 -13.10 2.94 -31.18
N ARG A 823 -11.86 2.78 -30.72
CA ARG A 823 -11.58 2.45 -29.33
C ARG A 823 -11.93 3.63 -28.43
N LYS A 824 -12.66 3.37 -27.34
CA LYS A 824 -12.89 4.36 -26.28
C LYS A 824 -11.72 4.31 -25.30
N VAL A 825 -11.02 5.43 -25.14
CA VAL A 825 -9.92 5.61 -24.18
C VAL A 825 -10.36 6.63 -23.13
N ARG A 826 -10.02 6.38 -21.87
CA ARG A 826 -10.34 7.21 -20.71
C ARG A 826 -9.10 7.66 -19.99
#